data_AF-A0A6C0LLV2-F1
#
_entry.id   AF-A0A6C0LLV2-F1
#
_cell.length_a   1.000
_cell.length_b   1.000
_cell.length_c   1.000
_cell.angle_alpha   90.00
_cell.angle_beta   90.00
_cell.angle_gamma   90.00
#
_symmetry.space_group_name_H-M   'P 1'
#
loop_
_entity.id
_entity.type
_entity.pdbx_description
1 polymer ?
#
loop_
_entity_poly.entity_id
_entity_poly.type
_entity_poly.pdbx_seq_one_letter_code
_entity_poly.pdbx_strand_id
1 'polypeptide(L)'
;MYAKQRSNEAMMYANIKYYILLYIEIHSMRKSSSSSKYSDKSEDNENSQSNNYYRYGDDSDEGEDADGSVVGNEKTADCIRNRSNFTIPKTFHMIDKQDFNPDMLNVYINNDASPKLKLLLEQIRLLDEKDMRETGKLHKHLIFTDVNRSTYGAKIVASALTANGLHLAYHPQGTGFSLSDHKKLLKTKNANYAVLLSKSFFDRPVNVKIRKAILDTFNSRPDNTYGELVRFIVLDQGFKEGIDLFDVKYVHLFEPLTVNADEKQAIGRATRFCGQKGLQFHPRFGWPLYVFKYDVTISKELQDIWIDFDNTKTLFELYIKNSNLDMRKIIFANQLENATIDAAVDRDLNKPVHLFSIDSPDDIVLRGGGGGVSKSRKAIAPTKKMSLEKMHEYVKYNFSKFKYPPLKLENKCVGGSSSGDGDDDKVVGGAANGNIVTFTPTQDFVRHYFQPSSAYKGILLHHSVGTGKTCTAIATATTSFDLENYTILWVTRHTLKSDIWKNMFSQVCNIAIQDKIRKGLVLPNKIVSKSKYMSANWLEPISYKQFSNMLLKKNKIYDEMVKRNGKDDPLRKTLLIIDEAHKLYSATVAKSEKPNTDILEKMIHSSYDKSGDDSVRVMLMTATPFTEDGMEMIKLLNLLRDDELFPTDFQDFSSDYLDDGYFTKSGLREFKNKVSGYISYLNRSQDARNFAHPIIRNVYADMTYEKKDASGDLELKMSKNELSSIKYIKKELKELKDKEKECVKLANAAYKENAKDIMARRKEGEAKCKKEPKDKKAACSKKVLEEYNAMLSKINNGKESELTKCDVKNTSNYKRLIVDVEDYDVKRTLIKENKIKMKPLKEGLKELNAKKKDIQAKVNALRARVRPKEVNYKHQIMGIKKKYKDRKEKAAAIKEFDKKSAALLSELKDLKNLRADVSKANTRAQVFKYNNGLKKLKKVSQVYAIQKHCLGNGYQV
;
A
#
# COMPACT_ATOMS: atom_id res chain seq x y z
N MET A 1 -26.08 9.27 -16.74
CA MET A 1 -24.98 9.01 -15.78
C MET A 1 -23.76 9.92 -16.01
N TYR A 2 -23.23 10.06 -17.24
CA TYR A 2 -22.13 11.00 -17.56
C TYR A 2 -22.38 12.47 -17.18
N ALA A 3 -23.63 12.95 -17.30
CA ALA A 3 -24.01 14.29 -16.84
C ALA A 3 -23.96 14.46 -15.31
N LYS A 4 -24.15 13.37 -14.55
CA LYS A 4 -24.14 13.37 -13.07
C LYS A 4 -22.70 13.37 -12.53
N GLN A 5 -21.76 12.79 -13.26
CA GLN A 5 -20.33 12.79 -12.91
C GLN A 5 -19.66 14.13 -13.26
N ARG A 6 -19.97 14.74 -14.42
CA ARG A 6 -19.55 16.11 -14.74
C ARG A 6 -20.17 17.17 -13.82
N SER A 7 -21.43 16.96 -13.39
CA SER A 7 -22.07 17.83 -12.40
C SER A 7 -21.38 17.74 -11.04
N ASN A 8 -20.98 16.55 -10.59
CA ASN A 8 -20.25 16.38 -9.34
C ASN A 8 -18.82 16.93 -9.40
N GLU A 9 -18.11 16.78 -10.52
CA GLU A 9 -16.79 17.40 -10.73
C GLU A 9 -16.89 18.93 -10.79
N ALA A 10 -17.85 19.49 -11.54
CA ALA A 10 -18.04 20.94 -11.61
C ALA A 10 -18.44 21.56 -10.25
N MET A 11 -19.25 20.85 -9.45
CA MET A 11 -19.64 21.28 -8.10
C MET A 11 -18.46 21.20 -7.12
N MET A 12 -17.57 20.21 -7.28
CA MET A 12 -16.33 20.09 -6.53
C MET A 12 -15.35 21.24 -6.86
N TYR A 13 -15.19 21.58 -8.15
CA TYR A 13 -14.35 22.72 -8.57
C TYR A 13 -14.91 24.08 -8.13
N ALA A 14 -16.23 24.26 -8.13
CA ALA A 14 -16.87 25.49 -7.66
C ALA A 14 -16.70 25.69 -6.14
N ASN A 15 -16.82 24.60 -5.35
CA ASN A 15 -16.56 24.65 -3.91
C ASN A 15 -15.09 24.95 -3.62
N ILE A 16 -14.14 24.29 -4.30
CA ILE A 16 -12.70 24.56 -4.11
C ILE A 16 -12.37 26.04 -4.36
N LYS A 17 -12.98 26.67 -5.38
CA LYS A 17 -12.75 28.08 -5.70
C LYS A 17 -13.30 29.04 -4.63
N TYR A 18 -14.43 28.71 -4.02
CA TYR A 18 -15.03 29.49 -2.92
C TYR A 18 -14.19 29.38 -1.63
N TYR A 19 -13.67 28.20 -1.32
CA TYR A 19 -12.83 27.96 -0.14
C TYR A 19 -11.43 28.60 -0.23
N ILE A 20 -10.86 28.71 -1.44
CA ILE A 20 -9.57 29.39 -1.65
C ILE A 20 -9.69 30.91 -1.45
N LEU A 21 -10.81 31.53 -1.87
CA LEU A 21 -11.06 32.95 -1.64
C LEU A 21 -11.20 33.28 -0.14
N LEU A 22 -11.86 32.40 0.63
CA LEU A 22 -11.97 32.53 2.08
C LEU A 22 -10.61 32.36 2.80
N TYR A 23 -9.76 31.46 2.30
CA TYR A 23 -8.42 31.22 2.86
C TYR A 23 -7.48 32.42 2.67
N ILE A 24 -7.57 33.12 1.53
CA ILE A 24 -6.77 34.31 1.23
C ILE A 24 -7.15 35.48 2.17
N GLU A 25 -8.43 35.68 2.46
CA GLU A 25 -8.91 36.71 3.40
C GLU A 25 -8.39 36.48 4.83
N ILE A 26 -8.37 35.23 5.30
CA ILE A 26 -7.90 34.88 6.65
C ILE A 26 -6.37 35.02 6.77
N HIS A 27 -5.62 34.70 5.71
CA HIS A 27 -4.15 34.80 5.72
C HIS A 27 -3.64 36.25 5.68
N SER A 28 -4.38 37.16 5.06
CA SER A 28 -4.06 38.60 5.08
C SER A 28 -4.16 39.21 6.48
N MET A 29 -4.96 38.63 7.38
CA MET A 29 -5.14 39.13 8.75
C MET A 29 -4.05 38.66 9.73
N ARG A 30 -3.30 37.59 9.43
CA ARG A 30 -2.30 37.00 10.36
C ARG A 30 -0.88 37.58 10.25
N LYS A 31 -0.53 38.29 9.16
CA LYS A 31 0.82 38.88 8.98
C LYS A 31 1.11 40.11 9.85
N SER A 32 0.15 40.60 10.63
CA SER A 32 0.31 41.80 11.49
C SER A 32 0.82 41.51 12.91
N SER A 33 1.05 40.25 13.30
CA SER A 33 1.42 39.92 14.68
C SER A 33 2.49 38.83 14.76
N SER A 34 3.76 39.24 14.86
CA SER A 34 4.78 38.69 15.77
C SER A 34 6.20 38.95 15.25
N SER A 35 6.93 39.81 15.95
CA SER A 35 8.39 39.94 15.86
C SER A 35 8.98 39.92 17.27
N SER A 36 10.22 39.42 17.36
CA SER A 36 11.10 39.35 18.56
C SER A 36 10.85 38.14 19.49
N LYS A 37 11.84 37.45 20.08
CA LYS A 37 13.29 37.64 20.20
C LYS A 37 13.90 36.43 20.97
N TYR A 38 15.24 36.28 20.88
CA TYR A 38 16.19 35.66 21.83
C TYR A 38 16.58 34.17 21.77
N SER A 39 17.82 33.96 22.24
CA SER A 39 18.89 33.06 21.82
C SER A 39 19.63 32.45 23.03
N ASP A 40 20.30 31.31 22.79
CA ASP A 40 21.51 30.74 23.44
C ASP A 40 21.58 30.46 24.96
N LYS A 41 21.84 29.20 25.35
CA LYS A 41 23.18 28.67 25.74
C LYS A 41 23.14 27.23 26.31
N SER A 42 24.31 26.61 26.22
CA SER A 42 24.80 25.23 26.44
C SER A 42 25.16 24.85 27.90
N GLU A 43 25.23 23.54 28.22
CA GLU A 43 26.45 22.77 28.63
C GLU A 43 26.16 21.47 29.45
N ASP A 44 26.79 20.37 28.98
CA ASP A 44 27.55 19.29 29.65
C ASP A 44 27.02 18.45 30.84
N ASN A 45 26.97 17.10 30.68
CA ASN A 45 28.02 16.17 31.15
C ASN A 45 27.65 14.66 31.05
N GLU A 46 28.63 13.84 30.64
CA GLU A 46 28.64 12.37 30.63
C GLU A 46 29.31 11.79 31.90
N ASN A 47 28.84 10.66 32.44
CA ASN A 47 29.68 9.44 32.65
C ASN A 47 29.00 8.19 33.29
N SER A 48 29.25 7.05 32.65
CA SER A 48 29.66 5.73 33.19
C SER A 48 28.65 4.62 33.63
N GLN A 49 28.71 3.53 32.83
CA GLN A 49 28.95 2.11 33.15
C GLN A 49 27.90 1.13 33.77
N SER A 50 27.61 0.12 32.93
CA SER A 50 27.66 -1.35 33.18
C SER A 50 26.36 -2.16 33.34
N ASN A 51 26.33 -3.27 32.59
CA ASN A 51 25.19 -4.13 32.27
C ASN A 51 25.36 -5.53 32.86
N ASN A 52 24.33 -6.08 33.54
CA ASN A 52 23.91 -7.49 33.49
C ASN A 52 22.73 -7.80 34.44
N TYR A 53 21.55 -8.16 33.92
CA TYR A 53 20.90 -9.48 34.05
C TYR A 53 19.44 -9.47 33.56
N TYR A 54 19.12 -10.40 32.65
CA TYR A 54 17.76 -10.64 32.12
C TYR A 54 16.77 -11.08 33.20
N ARG A 55 15.66 -10.33 33.33
CA ARG A 55 14.46 -10.74 34.10
C ARG A 55 13.21 -10.43 33.27
N TYR A 56 12.45 -11.47 32.92
CA TYR A 56 11.10 -11.32 32.36
C TYR A 56 10.14 -10.96 33.50
N GLY A 57 9.60 -9.74 33.50
CA GLY A 57 8.55 -9.32 34.41
C GLY A 57 8.26 -7.82 34.34
N ASP A 58 7.02 -7.51 33.97
CA ASP A 58 6.28 -6.26 34.16
C ASP A 58 6.70 -4.96 33.46
N ASP A 59 5.66 -4.18 33.22
CA ASP A 59 5.56 -2.94 32.47
C ASP A 59 6.44 -1.83 33.05
N SER A 60 7.68 -1.70 32.58
CA SER A 60 8.44 -0.45 32.48
C SER A 60 9.85 -0.78 32.01
N ASP A 61 10.16 -0.45 30.76
CA ASP A 61 11.51 -0.04 30.35
C ASP A 61 11.33 0.75 29.06
N GLU A 62 11.13 2.04 29.27
CA GLU A 62 11.38 3.09 28.31
C GLU A 62 12.89 3.15 28.09
N GLY A 63 13.30 2.96 26.84
CA GLY A 63 14.63 3.29 26.33
C GLY A 63 14.45 4.32 25.24
N GLU A 64 14.30 5.56 25.69
CA GLU A 64 14.64 6.86 25.08
C GLU A 64 14.60 6.98 23.55
N ASP A 65 13.57 7.69 23.08
CA ASP A 65 13.74 9.04 22.55
C ASP A 65 12.67 9.90 23.27
N ALA A 66 12.97 10.30 24.50
CA ALA A 66 12.17 11.23 25.30
C ALA A 66 12.98 12.51 25.50
N ASP A 67 13.23 13.21 24.40
CA ASP A 67 13.39 14.65 24.45
C ASP A 67 12.11 15.25 23.86
N GLY A 68 11.47 16.12 24.63
CA GLY A 68 10.29 16.89 24.22
C GLY A 68 10.63 17.99 23.23
N SER A 69 11.51 17.72 22.27
CA SER A 69 11.77 18.61 21.15
C SER A 69 10.77 18.35 20.03
N VAL A 70 10.17 19.44 19.55
CA VAL A 70 9.25 19.46 18.40
C VAL A 70 9.90 18.66 17.26
N VAL A 71 9.31 17.51 16.95
CA VAL A 71 9.77 16.61 15.90
C VAL A 71 9.64 17.35 14.58
N GLY A 72 10.77 17.62 13.92
CA GLY A 72 10.76 18.23 12.58
C GLY A 72 9.83 17.44 11.64
N ASN A 73 9.07 18.17 10.82
CA ASN A 73 7.99 17.64 9.96
C ASN A 73 8.33 16.30 9.26
N GLU A 74 9.53 16.14 8.71
CA GLU A 74 9.97 14.90 8.04
C GLU A 74 9.98 13.66 8.96
N LYS A 75 10.44 13.78 10.21
CA LYS A 75 10.42 12.68 11.19
C LYS A 75 8.98 12.32 11.58
N THR A 76 8.09 13.30 11.66
CA THR A 76 6.66 13.12 11.92
C THR A 76 6.00 12.35 10.78
N ALA A 77 6.28 12.73 9.53
CA ALA A 77 5.79 12.02 8.34
C ALA A 77 6.24 10.56 8.33
N ASP A 78 7.53 10.30 8.50
CA ASP A 78 8.07 8.93 8.57
C ASP A 78 7.44 8.11 9.71
N CYS A 79 7.19 8.73 10.86
CA CYS A 79 6.48 8.09 11.96
C CYS A 79 5.06 7.68 11.53
N ILE A 80 4.26 8.60 10.99
CA ILE A 80 2.89 8.33 10.53
C ILE A 80 2.88 7.23 9.48
N ARG A 81 3.78 7.30 8.50
CA ARG A 81 3.92 6.31 7.42
C ARG A 81 4.15 4.91 7.97
N ASN A 82 5.11 4.76 8.87
CA ASN A 82 5.43 3.47 9.51
C ASN A 82 4.24 2.96 10.36
N ARG A 83 3.67 3.83 11.19
CA ARG A 83 2.58 3.49 12.13
C ARG A 83 1.24 3.21 11.45
N SER A 84 1.04 3.71 10.24
CA SER A 84 -0.09 3.31 9.39
C SER A 84 -0.09 1.81 9.08
N ASN A 85 1.09 1.20 8.92
CA ASN A 85 1.23 -0.21 8.59
C ASN A 85 1.16 -1.13 9.81
N PHE A 86 1.80 -0.74 10.91
CA PHE A 86 1.77 -1.49 12.17
C PHE A 86 2.14 -0.55 13.32
N THR A 87 1.51 -0.69 14.49
CA THR A 87 1.77 0.20 15.63
C THR A 87 3.20 0.08 16.15
N ILE A 88 3.51 -0.86 17.03
CA ILE A 88 4.88 -0.99 17.56
C ILE A 88 5.37 -2.41 17.32
N PRO A 89 6.18 -2.64 16.26
CA PRO A 89 6.82 -3.92 16.02
C PRO A 89 7.73 -4.30 17.17
N LYS A 90 7.60 -5.53 17.66
CA LYS A 90 8.48 -6.13 18.66
C LYS A 90 9.29 -7.25 18.00
N THR A 91 10.40 -7.66 18.62
CA THR A 91 11.26 -8.73 18.07
C THR A 91 10.49 -10.02 17.82
N PHE A 92 9.63 -10.42 18.75
CA PHE A 92 8.77 -11.60 18.60
C PHE A 92 7.66 -11.45 17.53
N HIS A 93 7.45 -10.28 16.94
CA HIS A 93 6.59 -10.11 15.77
C HIS A 93 7.32 -10.43 14.46
N MET A 94 8.64 -10.50 14.45
CA MET A 94 9.46 -10.57 13.23
C MET A 94 9.91 -11.99 12.95
N ILE A 95 9.53 -12.54 11.80
CA ILE A 95 9.90 -13.89 11.36
C ILE A 95 11.41 -14.15 11.33
N ASP A 96 12.21 -13.11 11.11
CA ASP A 96 13.66 -13.20 11.03
C ASP A 96 14.39 -13.07 12.37
N LYS A 97 13.63 -13.08 13.49
CA LYS A 97 14.16 -13.07 14.86
C LYS A 97 13.93 -14.41 15.56
N GLN A 98 14.83 -14.75 16.48
CA GLN A 98 14.83 -16.05 17.16
C GLN A 98 13.63 -16.25 18.08
N ASP A 99 13.06 -15.15 18.59
CA ASP A 99 11.90 -15.13 19.49
C ASP A 99 10.57 -14.93 18.76
N PHE A 100 10.56 -15.03 17.41
CA PHE A 100 9.34 -14.93 16.61
C PHE A 100 8.22 -15.83 17.15
N ASN A 101 7.04 -15.23 17.30
CA ASN A 101 5.88 -15.86 17.89
C ASN A 101 4.63 -15.59 17.04
N PRO A 102 4.23 -16.53 16.17
CA PRO A 102 3.10 -16.34 15.26
C PRO A 102 1.77 -16.14 16.00
N ASP A 103 1.56 -16.88 17.09
CA ASP A 103 0.32 -16.79 17.88
C ASP A 103 0.18 -15.40 18.52
N MET A 104 1.26 -14.88 19.11
CA MET A 104 1.26 -13.54 19.68
C MET A 104 1.11 -12.45 18.61
N LEU A 105 1.75 -12.60 17.46
CA LEU A 105 1.55 -11.67 16.35
C LEU A 105 0.07 -11.61 15.94
N ASN A 106 -0.59 -12.77 15.78
CA ASN A 106 -2.03 -12.83 15.48
C ASN A 106 -2.88 -12.18 16.58
N VAL A 107 -2.51 -12.35 17.86
CA VAL A 107 -3.17 -11.64 18.97
C VAL A 107 -3.07 -10.13 18.78
N TYR A 108 -1.90 -9.59 18.43
CA TYR A 108 -1.71 -8.15 18.20
C TYR A 108 -2.50 -7.67 16.97
N ILE A 109 -2.47 -8.39 15.85
CA ILE A 109 -3.23 -8.05 14.64
C ILE A 109 -4.74 -8.05 14.92
N ASN A 110 -5.25 -9.07 15.62
CA ASN A 110 -6.67 -9.19 15.98
C ASN A 110 -7.11 -8.19 17.06
N ASN A 111 -6.16 -7.63 17.80
CA ASN A 111 -6.36 -6.53 18.74
C ASN A 111 -5.75 -5.23 18.20
N ASP A 112 -5.92 -5.04 16.88
CA ASP A 112 -5.95 -3.72 16.28
C ASP A 112 -4.59 -3.00 16.19
N ALA A 113 -3.48 -3.75 16.34
CA ALA A 113 -2.13 -3.25 16.08
C ALA A 113 -1.85 -2.97 14.60
N SER A 114 -2.65 -3.56 13.70
CA SER A 114 -2.62 -3.24 12.26
C SER A 114 -3.95 -3.60 11.59
N PRO A 115 -4.91 -2.66 11.53
CA PRO A 115 -6.16 -2.86 10.80
C PRO A 115 -5.92 -3.14 9.31
N LYS A 116 -4.92 -2.51 8.68
CA LYS A 116 -4.56 -2.80 7.27
C LYS A 116 -4.10 -4.23 7.06
N LEU A 117 -3.24 -4.77 7.93
CA LEU A 117 -2.72 -6.13 7.78
C LEU A 117 -3.82 -7.16 8.01
N LYS A 118 -4.71 -6.91 8.97
CA LYS A 118 -5.93 -7.71 9.18
C LYS A 118 -6.80 -7.71 7.92
N LEU A 119 -7.07 -6.54 7.35
CA LEU A 119 -7.90 -6.39 6.15
C LEU A 119 -7.25 -6.99 4.89
N LEU A 120 -5.92 -6.94 4.77
CA LEU A 120 -5.18 -7.63 3.71
C LEU A 120 -5.39 -9.15 3.78
N LEU A 121 -5.21 -9.74 4.96
CA LEU A 121 -5.40 -11.19 5.17
C LEU A 121 -6.85 -11.62 4.92
N GLU A 122 -7.82 -10.82 5.37
CA GLU A 122 -9.24 -11.06 5.11
C GLU A 122 -9.56 -10.96 3.62
N GLN A 123 -9.00 -9.97 2.91
CA GLN A 123 -9.22 -9.87 1.47
C GLN A 123 -8.63 -11.04 0.70
N ILE A 124 -7.42 -11.51 1.07
CA ILE A 124 -6.87 -12.73 0.47
C ILE A 124 -7.84 -13.90 0.67
N ARG A 125 -8.36 -14.11 1.89
CA ARG A 125 -9.33 -15.17 2.17
C ARG A 125 -10.60 -15.05 1.32
N LEU A 126 -11.17 -13.86 1.17
CA LEU A 126 -12.37 -13.62 0.36
C LEU A 126 -12.13 -13.88 -1.13
N LEU A 127 -10.95 -13.49 -1.64
CA LEU A 127 -10.54 -13.77 -3.02
C LEU A 127 -10.37 -15.28 -3.25
N ASP A 128 -9.77 -16.00 -2.30
CA ASP A 128 -9.58 -17.45 -2.37
C ASP A 128 -10.92 -18.18 -2.44
N GLU A 129 -11.86 -17.81 -1.56
CA GLU A 129 -13.20 -18.37 -1.58
C GLU A 129 -13.92 -18.09 -2.91
N LYS A 130 -13.76 -16.88 -3.45
CA LYS A 130 -14.34 -16.52 -4.74
C LYS A 130 -13.73 -17.36 -5.87
N ASP A 131 -12.41 -17.47 -5.94
CA ASP A 131 -11.72 -18.17 -7.01
C ASP A 131 -11.98 -19.68 -7.00
N MET A 132 -12.04 -20.27 -5.80
CA MET A 132 -12.42 -21.67 -5.63
C MET A 132 -13.87 -21.93 -6.06
N ARG A 133 -14.80 -21.00 -5.80
CA ARG A 133 -16.17 -21.10 -6.31
C ARG A 133 -16.27 -20.96 -7.83
N GLU A 134 -15.54 -20.01 -8.42
CA GLU A 134 -15.67 -19.69 -9.85
C GLU A 134 -14.89 -20.64 -10.77
N THR A 135 -13.70 -21.06 -10.35
CA THR A 135 -12.75 -21.79 -11.21
C THR A 135 -12.16 -23.05 -10.59
N GLY A 136 -12.35 -23.26 -9.27
CA GLY A 136 -11.70 -24.35 -8.54
C GLY A 136 -10.16 -24.23 -8.46
N LYS A 137 -9.61 -23.06 -8.80
CA LYS A 137 -8.18 -22.76 -8.78
C LYS A 137 -7.91 -21.59 -7.84
N LEU A 138 -6.74 -21.58 -7.23
CA LEU A 138 -6.20 -20.41 -6.54
C LEU A 138 -5.30 -19.63 -7.51
N HIS A 139 -4.94 -18.41 -7.16
CA HIS A 139 -4.09 -17.59 -8.01
C HIS A 139 -2.92 -16.96 -7.26
N LYS A 140 -1.94 -16.48 -8.03
CA LYS A 140 -0.75 -15.80 -7.50
C LYS A 140 -1.04 -14.36 -7.11
N HIS A 141 -0.39 -13.92 -6.04
CA HIS A 141 -0.49 -12.58 -5.48
C HIS A 141 0.89 -11.90 -5.43
N LEU A 142 0.91 -10.61 -5.78
CA LEU A 142 2.00 -9.69 -5.47
C LEU A 142 1.57 -8.81 -4.29
N ILE A 143 2.39 -8.73 -3.25
CA ILE A 143 2.23 -7.75 -2.16
C ILE A 143 3.43 -6.80 -2.19
N PHE A 144 3.18 -5.51 -2.38
CA PHE A 144 4.21 -4.48 -2.47
C PHE A 144 4.09 -3.49 -1.32
N THR A 145 5.25 -3.09 -0.78
CA THR A 145 5.38 -2.08 0.26
C THR A 145 6.52 -1.12 -0.07
N ASP A 146 6.19 0.16 0.00
CA ASP A 146 7.02 1.32 -0.23
C ASP A 146 7.75 1.79 1.05
N VAL A 147 7.34 1.33 2.23
CA VAL A 147 7.97 1.71 3.51
C VAL A 147 9.45 1.30 3.57
N ASN A 148 10.32 2.30 3.76
CA ASN A 148 11.77 2.12 3.85
C ASN A 148 12.19 1.25 5.07
N ARG A 149 11.49 1.37 6.21
CA ARG A 149 11.74 0.50 7.37
C ARG A 149 11.06 -0.85 7.18
N SER A 150 11.84 -1.84 6.70
CA SER A 150 11.35 -3.20 6.43
C SER A 150 10.57 -3.88 7.58
N THR A 151 10.81 -3.50 8.85
CA THR A 151 10.06 -3.98 10.03
C THR A 151 8.61 -3.48 10.09
N TYR A 152 8.29 -2.38 9.42
CA TYR A 152 6.93 -1.85 9.24
C TYR A 152 6.38 -2.15 7.84
N GLY A 153 7.23 -2.62 6.91
CA GLY A 153 6.84 -3.04 5.57
C GLY A 153 6.94 -4.56 5.39
N ALA A 154 7.85 -5.00 4.52
CA ALA A 154 7.81 -6.36 4.00
C ALA A 154 8.09 -7.46 5.05
N LYS A 155 8.85 -7.18 6.13
CA LYS A 155 9.09 -8.17 7.19
C LYS A 155 7.86 -8.42 8.04
N ILE A 156 7.09 -7.39 8.40
CA ILE A 156 5.85 -7.60 9.18
C ILE A 156 4.79 -8.30 8.33
N VAL A 157 4.69 -7.96 7.04
CA VAL A 157 3.83 -8.68 6.09
C VAL A 157 4.22 -10.15 6.02
N ALA A 158 5.50 -10.46 5.79
CA ALA A 158 6.01 -11.84 5.77
C ALA A 158 5.74 -12.60 7.07
N SER A 159 5.85 -11.90 8.21
CA SER A 159 5.58 -12.46 9.52
C SER A 159 4.11 -12.81 9.71
N ALA A 160 3.21 -11.93 9.26
CA ALA A 160 1.77 -12.18 9.30
C ALA A 160 1.34 -13.31 8.35
N LEU A 161 1.91 -13.39 7.15
CA LEU A 161 1.68 -14.53 6.24
C LEU A 161 2.07 -15.86 6.92
N THR A 162 3.24 -15.91 7.56
CA THR A 162 3.67 -17.11 8.31
C THR A 162 2.76 -17.40 9.50
N ALA A 163 2.34 -16.37 10.24
CA ALA A 163 1.41 -16.54 11.35
C ALA A 163 0.03 -17.05 10.91
N ASN A 164 -0.32 -16.90 9.62
CA ASN A 164 -1.57 -17.37 9.04
C ASN A 164 -1.38 -18.61 8.15
N GLY A 165 -0.36 -19.43 8.43
CA GLY A 165 -0.21 -20.77 7.85
C GLY A 165 0.49 -20.82 6.48
N LEU A 166 1.10 -19.73 6.02
CA LEU A 166 1.92 -19.73 4.82
C LEU A 166 3.39 -20.04 5.16
N HIS A 167 4.12 -20.59 4.19
CA HIS A 167 5.48 -21.10 4.37
C HIS A 167 6.47 -20.37 3.46
N LEU A 168 7.59 -19.92 4.03
CA LEU A 168 8.65 -19.29 3.25
C LEU A 168 9.30 -20.33 2.31
N ALA A 169 9.32 -20.05 1.01
CA ALA A 169 9.77 -20.98 -0.03
C ALA A 169 11.28 -21.29 0.01
N TYR A 170 12.06 -20.49 0.74
CA TYR A 170 13.51 -20.61 0.85
C TYR A 170 13.96 -20.48 2.31
N HIS A 171 15.15 -20.98 2.62
CA HIS A 171 15.68 -21.01 3.98
C HIS A 171 17.12 -20.49 4.03
N PRO A 172 17.55 -19.98 5.18
CA PRO A 172 18.92 -19.49 5.33
C PRO A 172 19.94 -20.64 5.15
N GLN A 173 20.89 -20.51 4.22
CA GLN A 173 22.01 -21.47 4.01
C GLN A 173 23.35 -20.74 3.83
N GLY A 174 24.36 -21.10 4.63
CA GLY A 174 25.67 -20.43 4.61
C GLY A 174 25.54 -18.92 4.85
N THR A 175 26.19 -18.10 4.01
CA THR A 175 26.10 -16.63 4.05
C THR A 175 24.89 -16.05 3.31
N GLY A 176 24.04 -16.92 2.73
CA GLY A 176 22.87 -16.51 1.96
C GLY A 176 21.67 -17.43 2.19
N PHE A 177 21.02 -17.80 1.09
CA PHE A 177 19.76 -18.54 1.09
C PHE A 177 19.76 -19.65 0.04
N SER A 178 18.90 -20.64 0.28
CA SER A 178 18.66 -21.76 -0.62
C SER A 178 17.16 -21.95 -0.81
N LEU A 179 16.73 -22.08 -2.05
CA LEU A 179 15.34 -22.37 -2.39
C LEU A 179 15.02 -23.83 -2.00
N SER A 180 13.84 -24.06 -1.44
CA SER A 180 13.37 -25.42 -1.18
C SER A 180 13.09 -26.15 -2.50
N ASP A 181 13.40 -27.44 -2.55
CA ASP A 181 13.12 -28.26 -3.72
C ASP A 181 11.60 -28.39 -3.98
N HIS A 182 11.22 -28.72 -5.21
CA HIS A 182 9.82 -28.85 -5.61
C HIS A 182 9.06 -29.88 -4.75
N LYS A 183 9.71 -30.98 -4.36
CA LYS A 183 9.06 -32.01 -3.52
C LYS A 183 8.67 -31.46 -2.16
N LYS A 184 9.48 -30.59 -1.54
CA LYS A 184 9.15 -29.91 -0.29
C LYS A 184 8.06 -28.86 -0.50
N LEU A 185 8.16 -28.04 -1.54
CA LEU A 185 7.15 -27.00 -1.83
C LEU A 185 5.77 -27.60 -2.07
N LEU A 186 5.68 -28.74 -2.76
CA LEU A 186 4.42 -29.44 -3.02
C LEU A 186 3.77 -30.03 -1.76
N LYS A 187 4.51 -30.24 -0.65
CA LYS A 187 3.89 -30.65 0.63
C LYS A 187 3.01 -29.55 1.22
N THR A 188 3.34 -28.30 0.92
CA THR A 188 2.62 -27.09 1.34
C THR A 188 2.04 -26.40 0.11
N LYS A 189 1.50 -27.19 -0.83
CA LYS A 189 0.91 -26.74 -2.09
C LYS A 189 -0.04 -25.57 -1.86
N ASN A 190 0.08 -24.52 -2.68
CA ASN A 190 -0.70 -23.27 -2.60
C ASN A 190 -0.46 -22.42 -1.34
N ALA A 191 0.35 -22.88 -0.39
CA ALA A 191 0.59 -22.21 0.90
C ALA A 191 2.02 -21.68 1.02
N ASN A 192 2.73 -21.48 -0.10
CA ASN A 192 4.11 -21.01 -0.10
C ASN A 192 4.22 -19.54 -0.54
N TYR A 193 5.16 -18.81 0.05
CA TYR A 193 5.46 -17.43 -0.32
C TYR A 193 6.96 -17.15 -0.38
N ALA A 194 7.33 -16.09 -1.11
CA ALA A 194 8.69 -15.57 -1.16
C ALA A 194 8.72 -14.09 -0.80
N VAL A 195 9.87 -13.62 -0.31
CA VAL A 195 10.12 -12.21 0.04
C VAL A 195 11.39 -11.78 -0.67
N LEU A 196 11.36 -10.65 -1.36
CA LEU A 196 12.54 -10.02 -1.94
C LEU A 196 12.71 -8.64 -1.30
N LEU A 197 13.84 -8.46 -0.59
CA LEU A 197 14.16 -7.24 0.16
C LEU A 197 15.48 -6.62 -0.34
N SER A 198 15.50 -5.30 -0.41
CA SER A 198 16.70 -4.49 -0.66
C SER A 198 17.70 -4.58 0.51
N LYS A 199 17.17 -4.76 1.72
CA LYS A 199 17.92 -4.91 2.98
C LYS A 199 18.09 -6.39 3.35
N SER A 200 18.86 -6.65 4.42
CA SER A 200 19.06 -8.02 4.91
C SER A 200 17.77 -8.66 5.44
N PHE A 201 17.67 -9.97 5.23
CA PHE A 201 16.65 -10.85 5.79
C PHE A 201 17.34 -11.97 6.55
N PHE A 202 16.90 -12.35 7.75
CA PHE A 202 17.63 -13.32 8.61
C PHE A 202 19.13 -12.99 8.76
N ASP A 203 19.44 -11.69 8.86
CA ASP A 203 20.80 -11.13 8.91
C ASP A 203 21.70 -11.54 7.73
N ARG A 204 21.09 -11.84 6.57
CA ARG A 204 21.76 -12.25 5.32
C ARG A 204 21.25 -11.44 4.12
N PRO A 205 22.10 -11.17 3.13
CA PRO A 205 21.67 -10.49 1.90
C PRO A 205 20.85 -11.42 1.00
N VAL A 206 19.78 -10.89 0.40
CA VAL A 206 19.03 -11.56 -0.68
C VAL A 206 19.78 -11.36 -2.00
N ASN A 207 20.80 -12.19 -2.22
CA ASN A 207 21.70 -12.07 -3.37
C ASN A 207 21.05 -12.43 -4.72
N VAL A 208 21.77 -12.17 -5.82
CA VAL A 208 21.29 -12.40 -7.20
C VAL A 208 20.95 -13.88 -7.46
N LYS A 209 21.72 -14.82 -6.87
CA LYS A 209 21.51 -16.26 -7.07
C LYS A 209 20.16 -16.73 -6.53
N ILE A 210 19.82 -16.37 -5.29
CA ILE A 210 18.53 -16.75 -4.71
C ILE A 210 17.38 -16.01 -5.38
N ARG A 211 17.56 -14.72 -5.72
CA ARG A 211 16.57 -13.92 -6.46
C ARG A 211 16.18 -14.61 -7.77
N LYS A 212 17.17 -15.04 -8.55
CA LYS A 212 16.94 -15.77 -9.81
C LYS A 212 16.18 -17.07 -9.57
N ALA A 213 16.59 -17.89 -8.61
CA ALA A 213 15.92 -19.15 -8.31
C ALA A 213 14.44 -18.96 -7.90
N ILE A 214 14.14 -17.94 -7.09
CA ILE A 214 12.77 -17.58 -6.69
C ILE A 214 11.94 -17.18 -7.92
N LEU A 215 12.45 -16.27 -8.75
CA LEU A 215 11.74 -15.77 -9.93
C LEU A 215 11.53 -16.87 -10.98
N ASP A 216 12.54 -17.70 -11.23
CA ASP A 216 12.46 -18.83 -12.16
C ASP A 216 11.37 -19.82 -11.71
N THR A 217 11.28 -20.10 -10.41
CA THR A 217 10.23 -20.98 -9.85
C THR A 217 8.86 -20.31 -9.89
N PHE A 218 8.76 -19.04 -9.50
CA PHE A 218 7.51 -18.28 -9.48
C PHE A 218 6.88 -18.17 -10.88
N ASN A 219 7.72 -17.96 -11.90
CA ASN A 219 7.33 -17.78 -13.30
C ASN A 219 7.26 -19.08 -14.12
N SER A 220 7.55 -20.22 -13.51
CA SER A 220 7.52 -21.52 -14.19
C SER A 220 6.11 -21.87 -14.68
N ARG A 221 6.05 -22.41 -15.90
CA ARG A 221 4.81 -22.87 -16.56
C ARG A 221 5.03 -24.27 -17.13
N PRO A 222 4.07 -25.19 -17.00
CA PRO A 222 2.80 -25.04 -16.28
C PRO A 222 2.93 -25.16 -14.75
N ASP A 223 4.10 -25.54 -14.25
CA ASP A 223 4.34 -25.99 -12.87
C ASP A 223 3.88 -25.04 -11.75
N ASN A 224 3.86 -23.73 -11.98
CA ASN A 224 3.44 -22.76 -10.97
C ASN A 224 2.47 -21.70 -11.53
N THR A 225 1.66 -22.02 -12.55
CA THR A 225 0.70 -21.05 -13.13
C THR A 225 -0.32 -20.54 -12.10
N TYR A 226 -0.75 -21.38 -11.16
CA TYR A 226 -1.75 -21.04 -10.14
C TYR A 226 -1.15 -20.93 -8.72
N GLY A 227 0.18 -20.95 -8.60
CA GLY A 227 0.88 -20.75 -7.33
C GLY A 227 1.08 -22.03 -6.50
N GLU A 228 1.01 -23.20 -7.11
CA GLU A 228 1.20 -24.49 -6.45
C GLU A 228 2.53 -24.59 -5.70
N LEU A 229 3.60 -24.05 -6.28
CA LEU A 229 4.95 -24.03 -5.70
C LEU A 229 5.22 -22.76 -4.89
N VAL A 230 4.92 -21.59 -5.45
CA VAL A 230 5.06 -20.28 -4.79
C VAL A 230 3.89 -19.39 -5.22
N ARG A 231 3.03 -19.05 -4.26
CA ARG A 231 1.78 -18.35 -4.52
C ARG A 231 1.87 -16.84 -4.28
N PHE A 232 2.57 -16.44 -3.22
CA PHE A 232 2.70 -15.02 -2.85
C PHE A 232 4.15 -14.57 -3.03
N ILE A 233 4.33 -13.35 -3.53
CA ILE A 233 5.62 -12.67 -3.48
C ILE A 233 5.48 -11.31 -2.80
N VAL A 234 6.30 -11.06 -1.78
CA VAL A 234 6.36 -9.80 -1.06
C VAL A 234 7.59 -9.02 -1.50
N LEU A 235 7.39 -7.77 -1.93
CA LEU A 235 8.43 -6.89 -2.44
C LEU A 235 8.52 -5.60 -1.63
N ASP A 236 9.73 -5.13 -1.35
CA ASP A 236 9.96 -3.78 -0.83
C ASP A 236 10.24 -2.76 -1.96
N GLN A 237 10.39 -1.49 -1.58
CA GLN A 237 10.70 -0.38 -2.48
C GLN A 237 11.90 -0.61 -3.41
N GLY A 238 12.87 -1.47 -3.05
CA GLY A 238 14.03 -1.75 -3.90
C GLY A 238 13.72 -2.62 -5.12
N PHE A 239 12.51 -3.18 -5.20
CA PHE A 239 12.02 -3.99 -6.31
C PHE A 239 10.90 -3.30 -7.12
N LYS A 240 10.82 -1.96 -7.04
CA LYS A 240 10.05 -1.14 -7.99
C LYS A 240 10.49 -1.38 -9.44
N GLU A 241 11.73 -1.87 -9.64
CA GLU A 241 12.33 -2.17 -10.93
C GLU A 241 13.04 -3.54 -10.99
N GLY A 242 13.33 -3.99 -12.22
CA GLY A 242 14.27 -5.10 -12.46
C GLY A 242 13.74 -6.52 -12.23
N ILE A 243 12.43 -6.70 -12.09
CA ILE A 243 11.78 -8.01 -12.02
C ILE A 243 10.52 -8.07 -12.88
N ASP A 244 10.15 -9.29 -13.27
CA ASP A 244 8.97 -9.63 -14.05
C ASP A 244 8.23 -10.78 -13.34
N LEU A 245 6.92 -10.63 -13.14
CA LEU A 245 6.06 -11.60 -12.47
C LEU A 245 4.97 -12.09 -13.42
N PHE A 246 4.91 -13.40 -13.64
CA PHE A 246 3.97 -14.02 -14.58
C PHE A 246 2.79 -14.67 -13.85
N ASP A 247 1.63 -14.65 -14.51
CA ASP A 247 0.36 -15.22 -14.06
C ASP A 247 -0.09 -14.73 -12.68
N VAL A 248 0.29 -13.51 -12.31
CA VAL A 248 -0.28 -12.80 -11.15
C VAL A 248 -1.68 -12.32 -11.51
N LYS A 249 -2.66 -12.62 -10.64
CA LYS A 249 -4.05 -12.15 -10.75
C LYS A 249 -4.35 -10.99 -9.80
N TYR A 250 -3.66 -10.95 -8.66
CA TYR A 250 -3.89 -9.99 -7.59
C TYR A 250 -2.62 -9.22 -7.22
N VAL A 251 -2.73 -7.90 -7.13
CA VAL A 251 -1.70 -7.01 -6.60
C VAL A 251 -2.25 -6.31 -5.38
N HIS A 252 -1.48 -6.29 -4.30
CA HIS A 252 -1.79 -5.60 -3.06
C HIS A 252 -0.72 -4.53 -2.82
N LEU A 253 -1.11 -3.26 -2.90
CA LEU A 253 -0.28 -2.11 -2.52
C LEU A 253 -0.60 -1.81 -1.06
N PHE A 254 0.27 -2.25 -0.14
CA PHE A 254 -0.03 -2.26 1.31
C PHE A 254 -0.13 -0.85 1.92
N GLU A 255 0.38 0.14 1.21
CA GLU A 255 0.19 1.55 1.46
C GLU A 255 0.14 2.33 0.13
N PRO A 256 -0.56 3.48 0.05
CA PRO A 256 -0.58 4.30 -1.16
C PRO A 256 0.84 4.80 -1.46
N LEU A 257 1.26 4.78 -2.71
CA LEU A 257 2.57 5.32 -3.09
C LEU A 257 2.47 6.84 -3.21
N THR A 258 3.54 7.54 -2.85
CA THR A 258 3.59 9.01 -2.86
C THR A 258 3.56 9.58 -4.28
N VAL A 259 4.14 8.84 -5.22
CA VAL A 259 4.23 9.26 -6.62
C VAL A 259 3.57 8.23 -7.55
N ASN A 260 2.74 8.73 -8.47
CA ASN A 260 2.04 7.90 -9.46
C ASN A 260 2.99 7.09 -10.36
N ALA A 261 4.21 7.59 -10.60
CA ALA A 261 5.22 6.86 -11.38
C ALA A 261 5.64 5.57 -10.68
N ASP A 262 5.92 5.63 -9.39
CA ASP A 262 6.27 4.45 -8.58
C ASP A 262 5.15 3.43 -8.55
N GLU A 263 3.90 3.89 -8.48
CA GLU A 263 2.74 3.02 -8.51
C GLU A 263 2.64 2.27 -9.84
N LYS A 264 2.77 2.99 -10.97
CA LYS A 264 2.81 2.40 -12.30
C LYS A 264 3.95 1.38 -12.43
N GLN A 265 5.11 1.65 -11.83
CA GLN A 265 6.25 0.73 -11.83
C GLN A 265 6.01 -0.52 -10.97
N ALA A 266 5.38 -0.38 -9.80
CA ALA A 266 5.04 -1.49 -8.90
C ALA A 266 3.99 -2.42 -9.54
N ILE A 267 2.90 -1.85 -10.08
CA ILE A 267 1.89 -2.61 -10.84
C ILE A 267 2.50 -3.21 -12.11
N GLY A 268 3.40 -2.46 -12.75
CA GLY A 268 4.15 -2.85 -13.95
C GLY A 268 4.96 -4.14 -13.83
N ARG A 269 5.27 -4.58 -12.59
CA ARG A 269 5.90 -5.89 -12.33
C ARG A 269 5.00 -7.06 -12.71
N ALA A 270 3.68 -6.86 -12.60
CA ALA A 270 2.66 -7.84 -12.93
C ALA A 270 2.02 -7.62 -14.32
N THR A 271 2.19 -6.48 -15.00
CA THR A 271 1.62 -6.23 -16.34
C THR A 271 2.68 -6.33 -17.45
N ARG A 272 3.35 -7.48 -17.56
CA ARG A 272 4.33 -7.72 -18.63
C ARG A 272 3.68 -8.24 -19.91
N PHE A 273 4.34 -8.02 -21.03
CA PHE A 273 3.89 -8.48 -22.34
C PHE A 273 3.69 -10.00 -22.32
N CYS A 274 2.46 -10.45 -22.60
CA CYS A 274 2.00 -11.83 -22.47
C CYS A 274 2.31 -12.50 -21.11
N GLY A 275 2.43 -11.68 -20.07
CA GLY A 275 2.75 -12.10 -18.70
C GLY A 275 1.66 -12.96 -18.07
N GLN A 276 0.41 -12.85 -18.52
CA GLN A 276 -0.76 -13.58 -17.99
C GLN A 276 -1.22 -14.72 -18.89
N LYS A 277 -0.45 -15.10 -19.92
CA LYS A 277 -0.90 -16.11 -20.90
C LYS A 277 -1.18 -17.50 -20.31
N GLY A 278 -0.74 -17.80 -19.09
CA GLY A 278 -1.10 -19.02 -18.38
C GLY A 278 -2.50 -18.97 -17.76
N LEU A 279 -3.06 -17.78 -17.57
CA LEU A 279 -4.44 -17.57 -17.11
C LEU A 279 -5.43 -17.56 -18.28
N GLN A 280 -6.68 -17.88 -17.99
CA GLN A 280 -7.76 -17.82 -18.99
C GLN A 280 -7.96 -16.38 -19.49
N PHE A 281 -7.97 -16.21 -20.81
CA PHE A 281 -8.30 -14.93 -21.43
C PHE A 281 -9.81 -14.74 -21.45
N HIS A 282 -10.31 -13.72 -20.77
CA HIS A 282 -11.74 -13.42 -20.72
C HIS A 282 -12.20 -12.74 -22.02
N PRO A 283 -13.27 -13.22 -22.68
CA PRO A 283 -13.70 -12.71 -23.98
C PRO A 283 -14.11 -11.23 -23.97
N ARG A 284 -14.55 -10.71 -22.80
CA ARG A 284 -14.91 -9.28 -22.63
C ARG A 284 -13.86 -8.44 -21.91
N PHE A 285 -12.97 -9.07 -21.13
CA PHE A 285 -12.10 -8.33 -20.19
C PHE A 285 -10.61 -8.60 -20.40
N GLY A 286 -10.23 -9.47 -21.36
CA GLY A 286 -8.87 -9.94 -21.52
C GLY A 286 -8.36 -10.62 -20.24
N TRP A 287 -7.17 -10.25 -19.77
CA TRP A 287 -6.70 -10.66 -18.44
C TRP A 287 -6.88 -9.51 -17.43
N PRO A 288 -7.90 -9.55 -16.55
CA PRO A 288 -7.99 -8.57 -15.48
C PRO A 288 -6.89 -8.80 -14.44
N LEU A 289 -6.21 -7.73 -14.03
CA LEU A 289 -5.29 -7.69 -12.90
C LEU A 289 -5.93 -6.85 -11.80
N TYR A 290 -6.38 -7.47 -10.71
CA TYR A 290 -7.04 -6.72 -9.64
C TYR A 290 -6.00 -6.13 -8.68
N VAL A 291 -5.99 -4.82 -8.56
CA VAL A 291 -5.05 -4.07 -7.72
C VAL A 291 -5.80 -3.49 -6.53
N PHE A 292 -5.40 -3.87 -5.32
CA PHE A 292 -5.98 -3.38 -4.06
C PHE A 292 -4.99 -2.43 -3.38
N LYS A 293 -5.43 -1.20 -3.10
CA LYS A 293 -4.65 -0.17 -2.42
C LYS A 293 -5.16 0.02 -1.00
N TYR A 294 -4.32 -0.23 0.00
CA TYR A 294 -4.74 -0.24 1.40
C TYR A 294 -4.38 1.08 2.09
N ASP A 295 -5.37 1.73 2.71
CA ASP A 295 -5.18 2.95 3.51
C ASP A 295 -6.02 2.90 4.79
N VAL A 296 -5.77 3.83 5.72
CA VAL A 296 -6.49 3.94 6.99
C VAL A 296 -7.32 5.22 7.03
N THR A 297 -8.62 5.09 7.29
CA THR A 297 -9.55 6.21 7.48
C THR A 297 -9.48 6.77 8.89
N ILE A 298 -9.46 8.10 9.00
CA ILE A 298 -9.52 8.84 10.27
C ILE A 298 -10.99 9.15 10.56
N SER A 299 -11.49 8.93 11.77
CA SER A 299 -12.87 9.30 12.12
C SER A 299 -13.07 10.81 12.15
N LYS A 300 -14.31 11.26 12.04
CA LYS A 300 -14.63 12.70 12.10
C LYS A 300 -14.22 13.32 13.43
N GLU A 301 -14.43 12.60 14.54
CA GLU A 301 -14.08 13.10 15.87
C GLU A 301 -12.57 13.37 16.01
N LEU A 302 -11.72 12.53 15.41
CA LEU A 302 -10.26 12.74 15.42
C LEU A 302 -9.83 13.85 14.45
N GLN A 303 -10.55 14.02 13.33
CA GLN A 303 -10.30 15.12 12.39
C GLN A 303 -10.49 16.47 13.09
N ASP A 304 -11.54 16.59 13.92
CA ASP A 304 -11.84 17.81 14.67
C ASP A 304 -10.83 18.07 15.80
N ILE A 305 -10.33 17.01 16.46
CA ILE A 305 -9.36 17.14 17.58
C ILE A 305 -7.96 17.48 17.09
N TRP A 306 -7.56 16.99 15.93
CA TRP A 306 -6.29 17.36 15.31
C TRP A 306 -6.45 18.72 14.60
N ILE A 307 -6.80 19.76 15.38
CA ILE A 307 -7.37 21.09 15.04
C ILE A 307 -6.75 21.86 13.85
N ASP A 308 -5.56 21.52 13.37
CA ASP A 308 -4.93 22.15 12.18
C ASP A 308 -5.12 21.35 10.87
N PHE A 309 -5.87 20.25 10.89
CA PHE A 309 -5.94 19.28 9.80
C PHE A 309 -7.29 19.25 9.06
N ASP A 310 -7.91 20.41 8.86
CA ASP A 310 -9.20 20.54 8.16
C ASP A 310 -9.17 19.73 6.84
N ASN A 311 -10.12 18.81 6.68
CA ASN A 311 -10.28 17.84 5.57
C ASN A 311 -9.30 16.64 5.46
N THR A 312 -8.54 16.26 6.49
CA THR A 312 -7.65 15.07 6.42
C THR A 312 -8.40 13.76 6.72
N LYS A 313 -8.74 13.00 5.69
CA LYS A 313 -9.61 11.81 5.80
C LYS A 313 -8.83 10.52 6.06
N THR A 314 -7.56 10.48 5.71
CA THR A 314 -6.74 9.26 5.79
C THR A 314 -5.38 9.49 6.43
N LEU A 315 -4.76 8.43 6.95
CA LEU A 315 -3.38 8.50 7.43
C LEU A 315 -2.37 8.82 6.33
N PHE A 316 -2.67 8.47 5.08
CA PHE A 316 -1.83 8.87 3.95
C PHE A 316 -1.90 10.38 3.69
N GLU A 317 -3.08 10.99 3.72
CA GLU A 317 -3.22 12.45 3.62
C GLU A 317 -2.50 13.16 4.78
N LEU A 318 -2.61 12.62 6.00
CA LEU A 318 -1.88 13.13 7.16
C LEU A 318 -0.36 13.03 6.95
N TYR A 319 0.12 11.91 6.40
CA TYR A 319 1.52 11.73 6.03
C TYR A 319 1.98 12.78 5.01
N ILE A 320 1.20 13.03 3.94
CA ILE A 320 1.54 14.03 2.93
C ILE A 320 1.59 15.44 3.52
N LYS A 321 0.61 15.82 4.36
CA LYS A 321 0.60 17.14 5.01
C LYS A 321 1.78 17.37 5.95
N ASN A 322 2.23 16.32 6.65
CA ASN A 322 3.38 16.40 7.55
C ASN A 322 4.71 16.19 6.81
N SER A 323 4.68 15.80 5.55
CA SER A 323 5.89 15.72 4.74
C SER A 323 6.28 17.10 4.24
N ASN A 324 7.58 17.36 4.06
CA ASN A 324 8.07 18.59 3.41
C ASN A 324 7.83 18.58 1.87
N LEU A 325 6.81 17.85 1.39
CA LEU A 325 6.49 17.77 -0.03
C LEU A 325 5.82 19.07 -0.48
N ASP A 326 6.39 19.74 -1.48
CA ASP A 326 5.76 20.91 -2.10
C ASP A 326 4.57 20.46 -2.96
N MET A 327 3.34 20.72 -2.47
CA MET A 327 2.10 20.36 -3.17
C MET A 327 2.03 20.96 -4.58
N ARG A 328 2.62 22.14 -4.81
CA ARG A 328 2.66 22.75 -6.15
C ARG A 328 3.44 21.88 -7.13
N LYS A 329 4.52 21.23 -6.68
CA LYS A 329 5.31 20.28 -7.50
C LYS A 329 4.53 19.03 -7.85
N ILE A 330 3.73 18.51 -6.91
CA ILE A 330 2.89 17.32 -7.13
C ILE A 330 1.78 17.63 -8.14
N ILE A 331 1.09 18.77 -7.97
CA ILE A 331 0.07 19.24 -8.92
C ILE A 331 0.70 19.46 -10.30
N PHE A 332 1.83 20.16 -10.34
CA PHE A 332 2.58 20.41 -11.58
C PHE A 332 2.96 19.11 -12.30
N ALA A 333 3.51 18.12 -11.59
CA ALA A 333 3.89 16.84 -12.18
C ALA A 333 2.70 16.14 -12.88
N ASN A 334 1.52 16.18 -12.28
CA ASN A 334 0.29 15.65 -12.89
C ASN A 334 -0.13 16.44 -14.13
N GLN A 335 -0.13 17.77 -14.03
CA GLN A 335 -0.47 18.66 -15.15
C GLN A 335 0.51 18.52 -16.32
N LEU A 336 1.80 18.36 -16.02
CA LEU A 336 2.89 18.17 -16.98
C LEU A 336 2.73 16.85 -17.76
N GLU A 337 2.36 15.76 -17.10
CA GLU A 337 2.08 14.49 -17.79
C GLU A 337 0.97 14.67 -18.84
N ASN A 338 -0.14 15.30 -18.48
CA ASN A 338 -1.23 15.56 -19.43
C ASN A 338 -0.82 16.53 -20.55
N ALA A 339 -0.09 17.60 -20.22
CA ALA A 339 0.38 18.57 -21.20
C ALA A 339 1.32 17.95 -22.25
N THR A 340 2.22 17.06 -21.81
CA THR A 340 3.17 16.36 -22.69
C THR A 340 2.50 15.30 -23.56
N ILE A 341 1.49 14.58 -23.03
CA ILE A 341 0.66 13.65 -23.83
C ILE A 341 -0.10 14.41 -24.92
N ASP A 342 -0.69 15.55 -24.57
CA ASP A 342 -1.42 16.38 -25.54
C ASP A 342 -0.53 16.99 -26.62
N ALA A 343 0.75 17.24 -26.30
CA ALA A 343 1.74 17.77 -27.23
C ALA A 343 2.46 16.70 -28.06
N ALA A 344 2.19 15.42 -27.82
CA ALA A 344 2.87 14.33 -28.48
C ALA A 344 2.59 14.32 -29.99
N VAL A 345 3.65 14.17 -30.79
CA VAL A 345 3.60 14.30 -32.24
C VAL A 345 2.74 13.22 -32.91
N ASP A 346 2.64 12.04 -32.30
CA ASP A 346 1.90 10.87 -32.80
C ASP A 346 0.56 10.66 -32.10
N ARG A 347 0.07 11.65 -31.34
CA ARG A 347 -1.18 11.58 -30.56
C ARG A 347 -2.37 11.11 -31.40
N ASP A 348 -2.59 11.73 -32.57
CA ASP A 348 -3.73 11.40 -33.43
C ASP A 348 -3.58 10.03 -34.13
N LEU A 349 -2.35 9.57 -34.36
CA LEU A 349 -2.05 8.26 -34.95
C LEU A 349 -2.31 7.13 -33.94
N ASN A 350 -1.99 7.38 -32.67
CA ASN A 350 -2.10 6.41 -31.57
C ASN A 350 -3.47 6.42 -30.88
N LYS A 351 -4.33 7.40 -31.17
CA LYS A 351 -5.67 7.56 -30.60
C LYS A 351 -6.51 6.27 -30.52
N PRO A 352 -6.54 5.38 -31.55
CA PRO A 352 -7.28 4.11 -31.45
C PRO A 352 -6.77 3.15 -30.38
N VAL A 353 -5.47 3.20 -30.05
CA VAL A 353 -4.86 2.39 -28.99
C VAL A 353 -5.11 3.01 -27.62
N HIS A 354 -5.06 4.34 -27.51
CA HIS A 354 -5.27 5.04 -26.22
C HIS A 354 -6.73 5.13 -25.81
N LEU A 355 -7.68 5.11 -26.75
CA LEU A 355 -9.11 5.10 -26.47
C LEU A 355 -9.69 3.69 -26.28
N PHE A 356 -8.87 2.65 -26.45
CA PHE A 356 -9.31 1.28 -26.21
C PHE A 356 -9.54 1.08 -24.70
N SER A 357 -10.81 1.09 -24.29
CA SER A 357 -11.23 0.79 -22.92
C SER A 357 -12.16 -0.43 -22.90
N ILE A 358 -12.03 -1.22 -21.84
CA ILE A 358 -12.84 -2.41 -21.58
C ILE A 358 -14.13 -2.05 -20.81
N ASP A 359 -14.21 -0.86 -20.20
CA ASP A 359 -15.25 -0.51 -19.22
C ASP A 359 -16.67 -0.34 -19.79
N SER A 360 -16.83 -0.32 -21.12
CA SER A 360 -18.12 -0.36 -21.83
C SER A 360 -18.01 -1.25 -23.08
N PRO A 361 -18.54 -2.48 -23.07
CA PRO A 361 -18.52 -3.37 -24.23
C PRO A 361 -19.26 -2.80 -25.46
N ASP A 362 -20.26 -1.95 -25.24
CA ASP A 362 -21.02 -1.29 -26.32
C ASP A 362 -20.20 -0.21 -27.05
N ASP A 363 -19.12 0.30 -26.46
CA ASP A 363 -18.18 1.22 -27.10
C ASP A 363 -17.03 0.51 -27.85
N ILE A 364 -16.91 -0.82 -27.70
CA ILE A 364 -15.95 -1.64 -28.47
C ILE A 364 -16.32 -1.64 -29.96
N VAL A 365 -17.55 -1.23 -30.29
CA VAL A 365 -18.01 -0.91 -31.64
C VAL A 365 -18.70 0.45 -31.58
N LEU A 366 -17.98 1.56 -31.78
CA LEU A 366 -18.45 2.90 -32.22
C LEU A 366 -17.39 3.94 -31.80
N ARG A 367 -16.45 4.38 -32.64
CA ARG A 367 -16.66 5.33 -33.75
C ARG A 367 -15.62 5.06 -34.83
N GLY A 368 -15.88 4.02 -35.64
CA GLY A 368 -15.29 3.90 -36.96
C GLY A 368 -15.88 4.97 -37.87
N GLY A 369 -15.40 6.21 -37.76
CA GLY A 369 -15.50 7.13 -38.89
C GLY A 369 -14.68 6.53 -40.02
N GLY A 370 -15.36 6.06 -41.07
CA GLY A 370 -14.74 5.51 -42.27
C GLY A 370 -13.71 6.49 -42.82
N GLY A 371 -12.44 6.25 -42.49
CA GLY A 371 -11.32 6.96 -43.09
C GLY A 371 -11.01 6.26 -44.40
N GLY A 372 -11.49 6.84 -45.51
CA GLY A 372 -11.15 6.39 -46.85
C GLY A 372 -9.64 6.18 -46.99
N VAL A 373 -9.29 5.17 -47.79
CA VAL A 373 -7.92 4.82 -48.16
C VAL A 373 -7.22 6.08 -48.70
N SER A 374 -6.39 6.70 -47.86
CA SER A 374 -5.56 7.82 -48.26
C SER A 374 -4.49 7.31 -49.21
N LYS A 375 -4.41 7.88 -50.42
CA LYS A 375 -3.34 7.59 -51.40
C LYS A 375 -1.99 7.66 -50.68
N SER A 376 -1.27 6.54 -50.63
CA SER A 376 -0.02 6.39 -49.88
C SER A 376 1.03 7.40 -50.38
N ARG A 377 1.22 8.49 -49.63
CA ARG A 377 2.32 9.43 -49.82
C ARG A 377 3.55 8.94 -49.06
N LYS A 378 4.74 9.31 -49.56
CA LYS A 378 6.01 9.04 -48.89
C LYS A 378 6.02 9.80 -47.56
N ALA A 379 6.47 9.15 -46.49
CA ALA A 379 6.66 9.82 -45.21
C ALA A 379 7.88 10.74 -45.31
N ILE A 380 7.74 11.99 -44.87
CA ILE A 380 8.76 13.03 -44.97
C ILE A 380 9.00 13.60 -43.58
N ALA A 381 10.24 13.56 -43.10
CA ALA A 381 10.62 14.15 -41.82
C ALA A 381 10.46 15.69 -41.85
N PRO A 382 10.00 16.31 -40.75
CA PRO A 382 9.80 17.76 -40.71
C PRO A 382 11.12 18.50 -40.81
N THR A 383 11.26 19.40 -41.79
CA THR A 383 12.47 20.23 -42.00
C THR A 383 12.37 21.62 -41.35
N LYS A 384 11.26 21.90 -40.65
CA LYS A 384 11.06 23.13 -39.88
C LYS A 384 10.34 22.82 -38.57
N LYS A 385 10.70 23.53 -37.50
CA LYS A 385 9.96 23.51 -36.24
C LYS A 385 8.61 24.20 -36.42
N MET A 386 7.57 23.69 -35.75
CA MET A 386 6.19 24.14 -35.92
C MET A 386 5.48 24.24 -34.57
N SER A 387 4.43 25.08 -34.51
CA SER A 387 3.49 25.09 -33.38
C SER A 387 2.69 23.78 -33.32
N LEU A 388 2.03 23.52 -32.19
CA LEU A 388 1.31 22.26 -31.96
C LEU A 388 0.25 21.99 -33.05
N GLU A 389 -0.55 22.99 -33.38
CA GLU A 389 -1.62 22.89 -34.39
C GLU A 389 -1.04 22.53 -35.77
N LYS A 390 0.00 23.25 -36.21
CA LYS A 390 0.67 23.01 -37.48
C LYS A 390 1.36 21.65 -37.52
N MET A 391 1.94 21.21 -36.40
CA MET A 391 2.55 19.89 -36.29
C MET A 391 1.52 18.77 -36.45
N HIS A 392 0.35 18.87 -35.81
CA HIS A 392 -0.72 17.90 -35.98
C HIS A 392 -1.22 17.83 -37.43
N GLU A 393 -1.38 18.98 -38.10
CA GLU A 393 -1.70 19.03 -39.53
C GLU A 393 -0.63 18.36 -40.39
N TYR A 394 0.65 18.64 -40.10
CA TYR A 394 1.78 18.05 -40.80
C TYR A 394 1.83 16.53 -40.66
N VAL A 395 1.62 16.01 -39.45
CA VAL A 395 1.58 14.57 -39.16
C VAL A 395 0.40 13.91 -39.86
N LYS A 396 -0.79 14.52 -39.80
CA LYS A 396 -1.97 14.03 -40.51
C LYS A 396 -1.74 13.93 -42.01
N TYR A 397 -1.03 14.91 -42.60
CA TYR A 397 -0.75 14.94 -44.03
C TYR A 397 0.34 13.93 -44.46
N ASN A 398 1.46 13.86 -43.74
CA ASN A 398 2.66 13.11 -44.16
C ASN A 398 2.75 11.69 -43.56
N PHE A 399 2.06 11.42 -42.45
CA PHE A 399 2.24 10.20 -41.64
C PHE A 399 0.94 9.41 -41.39
N SER A 400 -0.17 9.78 -42.04
CA SER A 400 -1.48 9.11 -41.85
C SER A 400 -1.48 7.60 -42.07
N LYS A 401 -0.56 7.07 -42.90
CA LYS A 401 -0.40 5.62 -43.13
C LYS A 401 0.04 4.84 -41.88
N PHE A 402 0.58 5.52 -40.87
CA PHE A 402 1.02 4.93 -39.61
C PHE A 402 -0.04 5.05 -38.50
N LYS A 403 -1.28 5.40 -38.86
CA LYS A 403 -2.40 5.41 -37.91
C LYS A 403 -2.76 3.98 -37.52
N TYR A 404 -3.00 3.73 -36.23
CA TYR A 404 -3.48 2.41 -35.80
C TYR A 404 -4.86 2.11 -36.38
N PRO A 405 -5.12 0.86 -36.79
CA PRO A 405 -6.47 0.43 -37.12
C PRO A 405 -7.35 0.39 -35.86
N PRO A 406 -8.68 0.40 -36.00
CA PRO A 406 -9.60 0.08 -34.92
C PRO A 406 -9.23 -1.28 -34.29
N LEU A 407 -9.16 -1.36 -32.96
CA LEU A 407 -8.74 -2.57 -32.26
C LEU A 407 -9.95 -3.45 -31.89
N LYS A 408 -9.84 -4.75 -32.13
CA LYS A 408 -10.76 -5.78 -31.62
C LYS A 408 -10.14 -6.49 -30.41
N LEU A 409 -10.91 -6.79 -29.38
CA LEU A 409 -10.42 -7.53 -28.21
C LEU A 409 -10.23 -9.02 -28.57
N GLU A 410 -8.98 -9.44 -28.69
CA GLU A 410 -8.59 -10.81 -29.04
C GLU A 410 -7.31 -11.20 -28.28
N ASN A 411 -7.08 -12.48 -28.04
CA ASN A 411 -5.87 -12.94 -27.38
C ASN A 411 -4.71 -13.02 -28.39
N LYS A 412 -3.75 -12.10 -28.30
CA LYS A 412 -2.57 -12.06 -29.18
C LYS A 412 -1.37 -12.85 -28.66
N CYS A 413 -1.52 -13.57 -27.55
CA CYS A 413 -0.45 -14.36 -26.94
C CYS A 413 -0.55 -15.86 -27.23
N VAL A 414 -1.52 -16.29 -28.05
CA VAL A 414 -1.65 -17.67 -28.56
C VAL A 414 -1.17 -17.66 -30.01
N GLY A 415 -0.21 -18.54 -30.35
CA GLY A 415 0.48 -18.50 -31.63
C GLY A 415 1.80 -17.76 -31.54
N GLY A 416 2.90 -18.51 -31.43
CA GLY A 416 4.24 -17.94 -31.60
C GLY A 416 4.45 -17.56 -33.05
N SER A 417 5.06 -16.38 -33.25
CA SER A 417 5.43 -15.79 -34.54
C SER A 417 4.32 -15.01 -35.23
N SER A 418 4.62 -13.76 -35.53
CA SER A 418 3.97 -12.89 -36.51
C SER A 418 3.16 -13.64 -37.57
N SER A 419 1.84 -13.50 -37.52
CA SER A 419 0.95 -13.71 -38.64
C SER A 419 0.14 -12.43 -38.83
N GLY A 420 0.61 -11.62 -39.79
CA GLY A 420 -0.25 -10.67 -40.46
C GLY A 420 -1.19 -11.46 -41.36
N ASP A 421 -2.45 -11.03 -41.42
CA ASP A 421 -3.35 -11.46 -42.48
C ASP A 421 -2.89 -10.85 -43.80
N GLY A 422 -2.73 -11.69 -44.83
CA GLY A 422 -2.66 -11.26 -46.23
C GLY A 422 -1.47 -11.79 -47.03
N ASP A 423 -1.76 -12.82 -47.82
CA ASP A 423 -1.12 -13.29 -49.06
C ASP A 423 0.29 -13.91 -49.06
N ASP A 424 0.28 -15.21 -49.41
CA ASP A 424 1.21 -15.98 -50.24
C ASP A 424 2.72 -15.70 -50.12
N ASP A 425 3.39 -16.50 -49.28
CA ASP A 425 4.48 -17.35 -49.79
C ASP A 425 4.84 -18.49 -48.82
N LYS A 426 5.07 -19.68 -49.38
CA LYS A 426 5.42 -20.91 -48.65
C LYS A 426 6.77 -20.74 -47.92
N VAL A 427 6.78 -20.87 -46.59
CA VAL A 427 8.04 -21.07 -45.84
C VAL A 427 8.09 -22.49 -45.27
N VAL A 428 9.01 -23.27 -45.84
CA VAL A 428 9.44 -24.60 -45.38
C VAL A 428 10.17 -24.47 -44.03
N GLY A 429 9.89 -25.41 -43.13
CA GLY A 429 10.30 -25.40 -41.72
C GLY A 429 11.80 -25.54 -41.41
N GLY A 430 12.11 -25.37 -40.12
CA GLY A 430 13.43 -25.63 -39.52
C GLY A 430 13.96 -24.41 -38.77
N ALA A 431 14.10 -24.52 -37.45
CA ALA A 431 14.66 -23.50 -36.57
C ALA A 431 16.12 -23.16 -36.96
N ALA A 432 16.33 -22.10 -37.74
CA ALA A 432 17.64 -21.50 -38.03
C ALA A 432 17.59 -20.02 -38.48
N ASN A 433 16.43 -19.41 -38.63
CA ASN A 433 16.30 -18.02 -39.09
C ASN A 433 15.88 -17.13 -37.92
N GLY A 434 16.66 -16.09 -37.61
CA GLY A 434 16.25 -15.06 -36.65
C GLY A 434 14.86 -14.52 -37.03
N ASN A 435 13.97 -14.35 -36.06
CA ASN A 435 12.60 -13.94 -36.31
C ASN A 435 12.59 -12.48 -36.78
N ILE A 436 12.33 -12.25 -38.07
CA ILE A 436 12.13 -10.91 -38.63
C ILE A 436 10.93 -10.28 -37.93
N VAL A 437 11.13 -9.11 -37.33
CA VAL A 437 10.09 -8.40 -36.61
C VAL A 437 9.31 -7.52 -37.57
N THR A 438 7.98 -7.69 -37.60
CA THR A 438 7.05 -6.71 -38.20
C THR A 438 6.89 -5.52 -37.27
N PHE A 439 7.15 -4.31 -37.77
CA PHE A 439 7.05 -3.10 -36.95
C PHE A 439 5.59 -2.71 -36.68
N THR A 440 5.37 -2.12 -35.51
CA THR A 440 4.09 -1.48 -35.19
C THR A 440 3.96 -0.13 -35.90
N PRO A 441 2.73 0.40 -36.06
CA PRO A 441 2.56 1.72 -36.67
C PRO A 441 3.36 2.83 -35.97
N THR A 442 3.49 2.80 -34.63
CA THR A 442 4.35 3.76 -33.91
C THR A 442 5.84 3.56 -34.21
N GLN A 443 6.31 2.31 -34.28
CA GLN A 443 7.71 2.02 -34.61
C GLN A 443 8.06 2.52 -36.01
N ASP A 444 7.17 2.26 -36.97
CA ASP A 444 7.29 2.78 -38.33
C ASP A 444 7.19 4.31 -38.38
N PHE A 445 6.30 4.92 -37.62
CA PHE A 445 6.22 6.37 -37.52
C PHE A 445 7.55 6.97 -37.05
N VAL A 446 8.07 6.53 -35.90
CA VAL A 446 9.27 7.12 -35.29
C VAL A 446 10.50 7.00 -36.21
N ARG A 447 10.72 5.85 -36.86
CA ARG A 447 11.88 5.65 -37.74
C ARG A 447 11.86 6.48 -39.02
N HIS A 448 10.68 6.94 -39.45
CA HIS A 448 10.53 7.85 -40.59
C HIS A 448 10.43 9.32 -40.18
N TYR A 449 10.00 9.60 -38.95
CA TYR A 449 9.86 10.95 -38.42
C TYR A 449 11.21 11.51 -37.92
N PHE A 450 11.95 10.72 -37.15
CA PHE A 450 13.23 11.13 -36.57
C PHE A 450 14.38 10.63 -37.45
N GLN A 451 14.83 11.48 -38.36
CA GLN A 451 15.90 11.22 -39.32
C GLN A 451 16.95 12.36 -39.25
N PRO A 452 18.16 12.18 -39.82
CA PRO A 452 19.15 13.26 -39.90
C PRO A 452 18.61 14.57 -40.48
N SER A 453 17.72 14.47 -41.49
CA SER A 453 17.07 15.61 -42.14
C SER A 453 15.99 16.31 -41.30
N SER A 454 15.66 15.79 -40.11
CA SER A 454 14.67 16.42 -39.24
C SER A 454 15.21 17.73 -38.66
N ALA A 455 14.36 18.75 -38.58
CA ALA A 455 14.64 19.99 -37.86
C ALA A 455 14.72 19.79 -36.34
N TYR A 456 14.23 18.66 -35.83
CA TYR A 456 14.28 18.33 -34.42
C TYR A 456 15.59 17.60 -34.11
N LYS A 457 16.39 18.16 -33.20
CA LYS A 457 17.67 17.56 -32.78
C LYS A 457 17.48 16.36 -31.86
N GLY A 458 16.32 16.23 -31.20
CA GLY A 458 16.04 15.08 -30.38
C GLY A 458 14.58 14.62 -30.38
N ILE A 459 14.35 13.45 -29.79
CA ILE A 459 13.02 12.89 -29.53
C ILE A 459 13.00 12.11 -28.20
N LEU A 460 11.94 12.31 -27.42
CA LEU A 460 11.59 11.53 -26.24
C LEU A 460 10.54 10.49 -26.64
N LEU A 461 10.90 9.22 -26.51
CA LEU A 461 9.97 8.10 -26.57
C LEU A 461 9.39 7.86 -25.17
N HIS A 462 8.32 8.60 -24.85
CA HIS A 462 7.51 8.38 -23.65
C HIS A 462 6.56 7.20 -23.92
N HIS A 463 7.13 6.00 -23.95
CA HIS A 463 6.40 4.77 -24.30
C HIS A 463 6.37 3.82 -23.12
N SER A 464 5.19 3.29 -22.83
CA SER A 464 4.96 2.26 -21.80
C SER A 464 5.85 1.02 -21.96
N VAL A 465 5.97 0.21 -20.91
CA VAL A 465 6.75 -1.03 -20.96
C VAL A 465 6.16 -2.02 -21.97
N GLY A 466 7.01 -2.79 -22.66
CA GLY A 466 6.56 -3.79 -23.64
C GLY A 466 6.08 -3.24 -24.98
N THR A 467 6.19 -1.95 -25.26
CA THR A 467 5.90 -1.36 -26.59
C THR A 467 6.98 -1.62 -27.65
N GLY A 468 8.13 -2.18 -27.25
CA GLY A 468 9.26 -2.43 -28.13
C GLY A 468 10.17 -1.22 -28.36
N LYS A 469 10.35 -0.35 -27.35
CA LYS A 469 11.27 0.82 -27.41
C LYS A 469 12.66 0.50 -27.97
N THR A 470 13.29 -0.59 -27.51
CA THR A 470 14.60 -1.04 -28.00
C THR A 470 14.56 -1.33 -29.51
N CYS A 471 13.51 -1.99 -29.98
CA CYS A 471 13.29 -2.26 -31.41
C CYS A 471 13.07 -0.97 -32.20
N THR A 472 12.30 -0.02 -31.66
CA THR A 472 12.11 1.32 -32.26
C THR A 472 13.44 2.02 -32.47
N ALA A 473 14.30 2.09 -31.44
CA ALA A 473 15.58 2.78 -31.53
C ALA A 473 16.56 2.11 -32.51
N ILE A 474 16.62 0.77 -32.52
CA ILE A 474 17.40 0.01 -33.52
C ILE A 474 16.90 0.29 -34.93
N ALA A 475 15.58 0.25 -35.14
CA ALA A 475 14.98 0.49 -36.46
C ALA A 475 15.24 1.93 -36.92
N THR A 476 15.10 2.92 -36.05
CA THR A 476 15.42 4.32 -36.37
C THR A 476 16.89 4.50 -36.72
N ALA A 477 17.82 3.96 -35.91
CA ALA A 477 19.25 4.06 -36.19
C ALA A 477 19.62 3.47 -37.56
N THR A 478 19.03 2.33 -37.91
CA THR A 478 19.37 1.59 -39.14
C THR A 478 18.59 2.03 -40.39
N THR A 479 17.50 2.79 -40.23
CA THR A 479 16.70 3.29 -41.36
C THR A 479 17.39 4.44 -42.08
N SER A 480 18.12 5.32 -41.38
CA SER A 480 18.77 6.49 -41.99
C SER A 480 20.12 6.87 -41.37
N PHE A 481 20.22 6.97 -40.04
CA PHE A 481 21.45 7.43 -39.37
C PHE A 481 22.70 6.63 -39.74
N ASP A 482 22.62 5.30 -39.68
CA ASP A 482 23.72 4.41 -40.04
C ASP A 482 24.12 4.56 -41.52
N LEU A 483 23.13 4.77 -42.41
CA LEU A 483 23.36 4.96 -43.85
C LEU A 483 24.00 6.32 -44.16
N GLU A 484 23.76 7.33 -43.32
CA GLU A 484 24.30 8.69 -43.45
C GLU A 484 25.59 8.90 -42.64
N ASN A 485 26.25 7.80 -42.25
CA ASN A 485 27.51 7.76 -41.51
C ASN A 485 27.46 8.44 -40.14
N TYR A 486 26.33 8.35 -39.42
CA TYR A 486 26.29 8.77 -38.02
C TYR A 486 26.88 7.69 -37.12
N THR A 487 27.72 8.10 -36.17
CA THR A 487 28.15 7.23 -35.06
C THR A 487 26.94 6.88 -34.19
N ILE A 488 26.69 5.59 -33.95
CA ILE A 488 25.59 5.12 -33.10
C ILE A 488 26.13 4.83 -31.70
N LEU A 489 25.75 5.67 -30.73
CA LEU A 489 26.19 5.58 -29.34
C LEU A 489 25.01 5.25 -28.43
N TRP A 490 25.03 4.07 -27.81
CA TRP A 490 23.95 3.60 -26.94
C TRP A 490 24.37 3.57 -25.47
N VAL A 491 23.61 4.26 -24.61
CA VAL A 491 23.80 4.29 -23.16
C VAL A 491 22.65 3.54 -22.47
N THR A 492 22.97 2.52 -21.67
CA THR A 492 21.99 1.72 -20.90
C THR A 492 22.59 1.15 -19.61
N ARG A 493 21.82 0.45 -18.78
CA ARG A 493 22.35 -0.27 -17.61
C ARG A 493 23.22 -1.46 -18.04
N HIS A 494 24.21 -1.81 -17.21
CA HIS A 494 25.05 -3.00 -17.46
C HIS A 494 24.25 -4.28 -17.67
N THR A 495 23.14 -4.44 -16.94
CA THR A 495 22.26 -5.61 -17.00
C THR A 495 21.38 -5.69 -18.25
N LEU A 496 21.20 -4.57 -18.97
CA LEU A 496 20.31 -4.48 -20.14
C LEU A 496 21.07 -4.56 -21.47
N LYS A 497 22.41 -4.55 -21.45
CA LYS A 497 23.22 -4.62 -22.67
C LYS A 497 22.93 -5.87 -23.52
N SER A 498 22.59 -7.00 -22.89
CA SER A 498 22.24 -8.25 -23.61
C SER A 498 20.95 -8.13 -24.42
N ASP A 499 20.01 -7.32 -23.94
CA ASP A 499 18.67 -7.23 -24.54
C ASP A 499 18.71 -6.46 -25.88
N ILE A 500 19.63 -5.50 -26.00
CA ILE A 500 19.93 -4.83 -27.28
C ILE A 500 20.33 -5.88 -28.31
N TRP A 501 21.31 -6.73 -27.98
CA TRP A 501 21.81 -7.76 -28.91
C TRP A 501 20.75 -8.81 -29.26
N LYS A 502 19.87 -9.15 -28.32
CA LYS A 502 18.71 -10.02 -28.58
C LYS A 502 17.77 -9.42 -29.64
N ASN A 503 17.47 -8.11 -29.55
CA ASN A 503 16.65 -7.38 -30.53
C ASN A 503 17.40 -7.05 -31.84
N MET A 504 18.72 -7.21 -31.86
CA MET A 504 19.51 -7.07 -33.09
C MET A 504 19.52 -8.36 -33.90
N PHE A 505 19.64 -9.51 -33.22
CA PHE A 505 20.00 -10.77 -33.89
C PHE A 505 19.00 -11.92 -33.72
N SER A 506 18.18 -11.93 -32.67
CA SER A 506 17.18 -12.99 -32.45
C SER A 506 15.79 -12.55 -32.87
N GLN A 507 15.38 -11.37 -32.40
CA GLN A 507 14.17 -10.67 -32.83
C GLN A 507 14.64 -9.51 -33.72
N VAL A 508 14.94 -9.80 -34.99
CA VAL A 508 15.74 -8.94 -35.84
C VAL A 508 15.00 -7.64 -36.16
N CYS A 509 15.30 -6.57 -35.42
CA CYS A 509 14.76 -5.21 -35.64
C CYS A 509 15.68 -4.34 -36.52
N ASN A 510 16.91 -4.77 -36.76
CA ASN A 510 17.87 -4.07 -37.61
C ASN A 510 17.49 -4.22 -39.09
N ILE A 511 17.20 -3.11 -39.77
CA ILE A 511 16.72 -3.11 -41.17
C ILE A 511 17.74 -3.75 -42.11
N ALA A 512 19.01 -3.37 -42.01
CA ALA A 512 20.06 -3.91 -42.86
C ALA A 512 20.25 -5.43 -42.69
N ILE A 513 20.08 -5.94 -41.47
CA ILE A 513 20.11 -7.39 -41.21
C ILE A 513 18.84 -8.06 -41.73
N GLN A 514 17.64 -7.47 -41.53
CA GLN A 514 16.41 -8.02 -42.11
C GLN A 514 16.54 -8.17 -43.63
N ASP A 515 17.07 -7.16 -44.32
CA ASP A 515 17.25 -7.20 -45.77
C ASP A 515 18.27 -8.25 -46.20
N LYS A 516 19.36 -8.42 -45.44
CA LYS A 516 20.31 -9.51 -45.69
C LYS A 516 19.68 -10.88 -45.49
N ILE A 517 18.84 -11.07 -44.46
CA ILE A 517 18.11 -12.33 -44.22
C ILE A 517 17.12 -12.60 -45.36
N ARG A 518 16.36 -11.59 -45.81
CA ARG A 518 15.48 -11.69 -46.98
C ARG A 518 16.26 -12.08 -48.26
N LYS A 519 17.53 -11.68 -48.35
CA LYS A 519 18.46 -12.04 -49.44
C LYS A 519 19.24 -13.36 -49.18
N GLY A 520 18.89 -14.13 -48.16
CA GLY A 520 19.45 -15.48 -47.90
C GLY A 520 20.55 -15.56 -46.83
N LEU A 521 20.81 -14.50 -46.05
CA LEU A 521 21.74 -14.58 -44.92
C LEU A 521 21.17 -15.45 -43.78
N VAL A 522 21.91 -16.49 -43.39
CA VAL A 522 21.60 -17.31 -42.21
C VAL A 522 22.43 -16.84 -41.01
N LEU A 523 21.78 -16.54 -39.89
CA LEU A 523 22.46 -16.14 -38.66
C LEU A 523 22.84 -17.37 -37.81
N PRO A 524 24.06 -17.43 -37.25
CA PRO A 524 24.48 -18.57 -36.42
C PRO A 524 23.78 -18.56 -35.05
N ASN A 525 23.52 -19.76 -34.50
CA ASN A 525 22.89 -19.95 -33.18
C ASN A 525 23.63 -19.26 -32.01
N LYS A 526 24.94 -19.01 -32.16
CA LYS A 526 25.75 -18.26 -31.22
C LYS A 526 26.63 -17.27 -31.98
N ILE A 527 26.37 -15.99 -31.83
CA ILE A 527 27.15 -14.94 -32.47
C ILE A 527 28.44 -14.74 -31.68
N VAL A 528 29.54 -15.29 -32.20
CA VAL A 528 30.88 -15.20 -31.61
C VAL A 528 31.55 -13.86 -31.97
N SER A 529 31.33 -13.36 -33.19
CA SER A 529 31.84 -12.07 -33.65
C SER A 529 30.71 -11.17 -34.15
N LYS A 530 30.36 -10.17 -33.34
CA LYS A 530 29.29 -9.21 -33.65
C LYS A 530 29.70 -8.23 -34.75
N SER A 531 30.98 -7.88 -34.83
CA SER A 531 31.54 -6.92 -35.81
C SER A 531 31.38 -7.38 -37.26
N LYS A 532 31.21 -8.68 -37.51
CA LYS A 532 30.96 -9.22 -38.85
C LYS A 532 29.59 -8.81 -39.43
N TYR A 533 28.61 -8.53 -38.55
CA TYR A 533 27.22 -8.25 -38.95
C TYR A 533 26.81 -6.80 -38.73
N MET A 534 27.63 -6.03 -38.01
CA MET A 534 27.40 -4.64 -37.64
C MET A 534 28.18 -3.69 -38.54
N SER A 535 27.63 -2.51 -38.82
CA SER A 535 28.41 -1.47 -39.49
C SER A 535 29.50 -0.94 -38.55
N ALA A 536 30.56 -0.36 -39.13
CA ALA A 536 31.63 0.28 -38.37
C ALA A 536 31.12 1.47 -37.52
N ASN A 537 29.96 2.03 -37.86
CA ASN A 537 29.35 3.18 -37.20
C ASN A 537 28.81 2.86 -35.80
N TRP A 538 28.54 1.58 -35.49
CA TRP A 538 28.03 1.17 -34.18
C TRP A 538 29.16 0.99 -33.17
N LEU A 539 29.02 1.67 -32.03
CA LEU A 539 29.83 1.41 -30.84
C LEU A 539 29.19 0.32 -29.96
N GLU A 540 30.01 -0.41 -29.22
CA GLU A 540 29.51 -1.32 -28.18
C GLU A 540 28.71 -0.51 -27.13
N PRO A 541 27.49 -0.94 -26.74
CA PRO A 541 26.69 -0.23 -25.76
C PRO A 541 27.45 0.00 -24.45
N ILE A 542 27.37 1.23 -23.93
CA ILE A 542 28.11 1.66 -22.74
C ILE A 542 27.17 1.88 -21.56
N SER A 543 27.71 1.80 -20.34
CA SER A 543 26.96 2.16 -19.14
C SER A 543 26.98 3.65 -18.87
N TYR A 544 26.02 4.16 -18.08
CA TYR A 544 26.00 5.55 -17.62
C TYR A 544 27.35 6.01 -17.03
N LYS A 545 28.00 5.17 -16.22
CA LYS A 545 29.33 5.45 -15.67
C LYS A 545 30.40 5.56 -16.76
N GLN A 546 30.39 4.65 -17.73
CA GLN A 546 31.30 4.70 -18.88
C GLN A 546 31.06 5.96 -19.71
N PHE A 547 29.79 6.35 -19.89
CA PHE A 547 29.41 7.56 -20.60
C PHE A 547 29.89 8.82 -19.86
N SER A 548 29.67 8.94 -18.54
CA SER A 548 30.20 10.06 -17.77
C SER A 548 31.73 10.15 -17.81
N ASN A 549 32.42 9.01 -17.74
CA ASN A 549 33.88 8.98 -17.91
C ASN A 549 34.32 9.40 -19.31
N MET A 550 33.54 9.10 -20.36
CA MET A 550 33.80 9.52 -21.73
C MET A 550 33.68 11.04 -21.85
N LEU A 551 32.61 11.61 -21.30
CA LEU A 551 32.38 13.06 -21.27
C LEU A 551 33.47 13.81 -20.48
N LEU A 552 34.03 13.16 -19.45
CA LEU A 552 35.18 13.65 -18.67
C LEU A 552 36.53 13.43 -19.34
N LYS A 553 36.59 12.85 -20.54
CA LYS A 553 37.84 12.52 -21.26
C LYS A 553 38.75 11.52 -20.52
N LYS A 554 38.16 10.63 -19.72
CA LYS A 554 38.86 9.70 -18.82
C LYS A 554 38.87 8.24 -19.30
N ASN A 555 38.44 7.97 -20.53
CA ASN A 555 38.43 6.61 -21.06
C ASN A 555 38.74 6.54 -22.55
N LYS A 556 39.10 5.34 -23.02
CA LYS A 556 39.39 5.07 -24.44
C LYS A 556 38.20 5.31 -25.38
N ILE A 557 36.99 5.37 -24.84
CA ILE A 557 35.79 5.66 -25.64
C ILE A 557 35.85 7.11 -26.12
N TYR A 558 36.34 8.04 -25.29
CA TYR A 558 36.55 9.42 -25.71
C TYR A 558 37.51 9.52 -26.90
N ASP A 559 38.65 8.81 -26.82
CA ASP A 559 39.65 8.80 -27.89
C ASP A 559 39.06 8.25 -29.21
N GLU A 560 38.22 7.21 -29.11
CA GLU A 560 37.50 6.65 -30.26
C GLU A 560 36.48 7.63 -30.85
N MET A 561 35.74 8.37 -30.02
CA MET A 561 34.82 9.42 -30.48
C MET A 561 35.57 10.56 -31.18
N VAL A 562 36.71 10.99 -30.62
CA VAL A 562 37.58 12.02 -31.23
C VAL A 562 38.12 11.53 -32.58
N LYS A 563 38.52 10.26 -32.67
CA LYS A 563 39.00 9.65 -33.91
C LYS A 563 37.93 9.63 -35.01
N ARG A 564 36.66 9.38 -34.64
CA ARG A 564 35.54 9.28 -35.58
C ARG A 564 35.00 10.65 -36.00
N ASN A 565 34.81 11.53 -35.04
CA ASN A 565 33.98 12.73 -35.20
C ASN A 565 34.79 14.04 -35.15
N GLY A 566 36.04 13.98 -34.67
CA GLY A 566 36.92 15.13 -34.48
C GLY A 566 37.04 15.56 -33.01
N LYS A 567 38.09 16.34 -32.72
CA LYS A 567 38.40 16.82 -31.36
C LYS A 567 37.51 17.99 -30.92
N ASP A 568 37.06 18.80 -31.87
CA ASP A 568 36.34 20.06 -31.61
C ASP A 568 34.91 19.83 -31.13
N ASP A 569 34.24 18.85 -31.74
CA ASP A 569 32.97 18.28 -31.30
C ASP A 569 33.02 16.74 -31.42
N PRO A 570 33.39 16.03 -30.33
CA PRO A 570 33.38 14.58 -30.31
C PRO A 570 31.99 13.95 -30.52
N LEU A 571 30.90 14.70 -30.39
CA LEU A 571 29.53 14.23 -30.61
C LEU A 571 28.99 14.59 -32.00
N ARG A 572 29.79 15.23 -32.85
CA ARG A 572 29.42 15.53 -34.24
C ARG A 572 28.99 14.25 -34.97
N LYS A 573 27.92 14.34 -35.76
CA LYS A 573 27.24 13.26 -36.48
C LYS A 573 27.07 12.00 -35.61
N THR A 574 26.55 12.16 -34.40
CA THR A 574 26.31 11.04 -33.48
C THR A 574 24.81 10.92 -33.19
N LEU A 575 24.25 9.72 -33.34
CA LEU A 575 22.95 9.37 -32.74
C LEU A 575 23.20 8.83 -31.33
N LEU A 576 22.86 9.64 -30.32
CA LEU A 576 22.94 9.29 -28.91
C LEU A 576 21.60 8.72 -28.44
N ILE A 577 21.59 7.43 -28.10
CA ILE A 577 20.41 6.73 -27.59
C ILE A 577 20.60 6.51 -26.09
N ILE A 578 19.70 7.05 -25.26
CA ILE A 578 19.72 6.86 -23.81
C ILE A 578 18.47 6.09 -23.38
N ASP A 579 18.70 4.87 -22.90
CA ASP A 579 17.66 3.97 -22.41
C ASP A 579 17.49 4.07 -20.89
N GLU A 580 16.25 4.08 -20.40
CA GLU A 580 15.86 4.46 -19.03
C GLU A 580 16.24 5.90 -18.67
N ALA A 581 15.95 6.84 -19.57
CA ALA A 581 16.34 8.25 -19.46
C ALA A 581 15.92 8.94 -18.15
N HIS A 582 14.86 8.48 -17.48
CA HIS A 582 14.41 8.99 -16.18
C HIS A 582 15.48 8.90 -15.07
N LYS A 583 16.48 8.05 -15.25
CA LYS A 583 17.61 7.93 -14.34
C LYS A 583 18.61 9.07 -14.39
N LEU A 584 18.62 9.86 -15.47
CA LEU A 584 19.58 10.94 -15.61
C LEU A 584 19.47 11.91 -14.44
N TYR A 585 18.24 12.25 -14.06
CA TYR A 585 17.94 13.30 -13.08
C TYR A 585 17.31 12.80 -11.78
N SER A 586 16.96 11.52 -11.67
CA SER A 586 16.33 10.99 -10.45
C SER A 586 17.26 11.02 -9.23
N ALA A 587 16.74 11.54 -8.12
CA ALA A 587 17.46 11.64 -6.86
C ALA A 587 17.84 10.26 -6.26
N THR A 588 17.05 9.23 -6.59
CA THR A 588 17.10 7.86 -6.02
C THR A 588 18.19 6.96 -6.59
N VAL A 589 18.86 7.38 -7.67
CA VAL A 589 19.92 6.58 -8.29
C VAL A 589 21.10 6.44 -7.33
N ALA A 590 21.63 5.21 -7.18
CA ALA A 590 22.78 4.96 -6.33
C ALA A 590 23.96 5.87 -6.72
N LYS A 591 24.69 6.44 -5.75
CA LYS A 591 25.82 7.34 -6.01
C LYS A 591 26.86 6.78 -7.00
N SER A 592 26.99 5.45 -7.06
CA SER A 592 27.88 4.74 -8.00
C SER A 592 27.37 4.70 -9.46
N GLU A 593 26.07 4.93 -9.67
CA GLU A 593 25.39 4.94 -10.97
C GLU A 593 25.03 6.35 -11.46
N LYS A 594 25.09 7.38 -10.58
CA LYS A 594 24.72 8.76 -10.95
C LYS A 594 25.64 9.30 -12.05
N PRO A 595 25.09 9.67 -13.22
CA PRO A 595 25.87 10.32 -14.26
C PRO A 595 26.19 11.76 -13.87
N ASN A 596 27.24 12.34 -14.45
CA ASN A 596 27.47 13.78 -14.37
C ASN A 596 26.59 14.48 -15.42
N THR A 597 25.43 14.98 -14.97
CA THR A 597 24.41 15.62 -15.82
C THR A 597 24.85 16.98 -16.35
N ASP A 598 25.58 17.76 -15.57
CA ASP A 598 26.00 19.11 -15.96
C ASP A 598 26.95 19.08 -17.17
N ILE A 599 27.87 18.10 -17.17
CA ILE A 599 28.78 17.89 -18.31
C ILE A 599 28.00 17.34 -19.52
N LEU A 600 27.02 16.46 -19.29
CA LEU A 600 26.17 15.93 -20.36
C LEU A 600 25.43 17.05 -21.09
N GLU A 601 24.74 17.91 -20.33
CA GLU A 601 24.02 19.07 -20.87
C GLU A 601 24.96 19.97 -21.66
N LYS A 602 26.09 20.35 -21.04
CA LYS A 602 27.08 21.22 -21.70
C LYS A 602 27.62 20.63 -22.99
N MET A 603 27.91 19.33 -23.04
CA MET A 603 28.46 18.66 -24.23
C MET A 603 27.42 18.56 -25.35
N ILE A 604 26.17 18.24 -25.03
CA ILE A 604 25.08 18.17 -26.01
C ILE A 604 24.81 19.55 -26.60
N HIS A 605 24.61 20.57 -25.76
CA HIS A 605 24.36 21.93 -26.23
C HIS A 605 25.56 22.52 -26.99
N SER A 606 26.80 22.25 -26.55
CA SER A 606 27.98 22.66 -27.32
C SER A 606 28.05 21.98 -28.70
N SER A 607 27.51 20.76 -28.86
CA SER A 607 27.42 20.12 -30.17
C SER A 607 26.36 20.79 -31.04
N TYR A 608 25.20 21.15 -30.48
CA TYR A 608 24.18 21.93 -31.18
C TYR A 608 24.74 23.24 -31.72
N ASP A 609 25.46 23.99 -30.88
CA ASP A 609 26.03 25.29 -31.23
C ASP A 609 27.13 25.19 -32.30
N LYS A 610 28.02 24.20 -32.19
CA LYS A 610 29.20 24.08 -33.07
C LYS A 610 28.90 23.39 -34.40
N SER A 611 28.09 22.35 -34.38
CA SER A 611 27.94 21.43 -35.50
C SER A 611 26.63 21.60 -36.26
N GLY A 612 25.70 22.44 -35.77
CA GLY A 612 24.47 22.81 -36.50
C GLY A 612 23.68 21.58 -36.97
N ASP A 613 23.58 21.36 -38.28
CA ASP A 613 22.88 20.21 -38.87
C ASP A 613 23.56 18.87 -38.60
N ASP A 614 24.89 18.89 -38.52
CA ASP A 614 25.74 17.75 -38.18
C ASP A 614 25.87 17.54 -36.66
N SER A 615 25.16 18.30 -35.82
CA SER A 615 25.21 18.10 -34.37
C SER A 615 24.65 16.75 -33.94
N VAL A 616 24.94 16.40 -32.69
CA VAL A 616 24.40 15.20 -32.04
C VAL A 616 22.88 15.13 -32.20
N ARG A 617 22.34 13.92 -32.36
CA ARG A 617 20.90 13.67 -32.38
C ARG A 617 20.54 12.80 -31.20
N VAL A 618 19.61 13.24 -30.36
CA VAL A 618 19.36 12.62 -29.05
C VAL A 618 18.03 11.89 -29.04
N MET A 619 18.06 10.58 -28.77
CA MET A 619 16.87 9.77 -28.55
C MET A 619 16.82 9.31 -27.10
N LEU A 620 15.85 9.83 -26.34
CA LEU A 620 15.60 9.45 -24.95
C LEU A 620 14.47 8.44 -24.90
N MET A 621 14.63 7.36 -24.14
CA MET A 621 13.62 6.31 -24.01
C MET A 621 13.27 6.08 -22.54
N THR A 622 11.97 6.16 -22.22
CA THR A 622 11.50 5.92 -20.84
C THR A 622 9.98 5.65 -20.81
N ALA A 623 9.54 4.84 -19.85
CA ALA A 623 8.11 4.65 -19.57
C ALA A 623 7.55 5.68 -18.57
N THR A 624 8.43 6.29 -17.77
CA THR A 624 8.10 7.26 -16.73
C THR A 624 9.15 8.36 -16.78
N PRO A 625 8.97 9.45 -17.53
CA PRO A 625 10.03 10.43 -17.78
C PRO A 625 10.50 11.19 -16.53
N PHE A 626 9.71 11.17 -15.47
CA PHE A 626 10.08 11.67 -14.16
C PHE A 626 9.64 10.67 -13.09
N THR A 627 10.33 10.67 -11.96
CA THR A 627 10.09 9.79 -10.83
C THR A 627 9.48 10.52 -9.64
N GLU A 628 10.13 11.57 -9.15
CA GLU A 628 9.72 12.29 -7.94
C GLU A 628 9.33 13.74 -8.24
N ASP A 629 10.06 14.41 -9.16
CA ASP A 629 9.87 15.82 -9.49
C ASP A 629 9.60 16.00 -10.99
N GLY A 630 8.52 16.70 -11.35
CA GLY A 630 8.20 17.05 -12.73
C GLY A 630 9.32 17.83 -13.44
N MET A 631 10.18 18.53 -12.69
CA MET A 631 11.35 19.22 -13.23
C MET A 631 12.38 18.26 -13.87
N GLU A 632 12.39 16.97 -13.49
CA GLU A 632 13.23 15.97 -14.18
C GLU A 632 12.88 15.88 -15.67
N MET A 633 11.58 15.92 -16.01
CA MET A 633 11.11 15.90 -17.39
C MET A 633 11.43 17.19 -18.14
N ILE A 634 11.37 18.34 -17.45
CA ILE A 634 11.80 19.63 -18.04
C ILE A 634 13.28 19.58 -18.44
N LYS A 635 14.14 19.02 -17.58
CA LYS A 635 15.56 18.83 -17.88
C LYS A 635 15.78 17.86 -19.05
N LEU A 636 15.04 16.75 -19.11
CA LEU A 636 15.09 15.84 -20.26
C LEU A 636 14.68 16.52 -21.57
N LEU A 637 13.65 17.36 -21.54
CA LEU A 637 13.22 18.12 -22.73
C LEU A 637 14.27 19.12 -23.19
N ASN A 638 14.95 19.80 -22.26
CA ASN A 638 16.04 20.72 -22.59
C ASN A 638 17.17 20.00 -23.35
N LEU A 639 17.52 18.76 -23.00
CA LEU A 639 18.53 17.97 -23.74
C LEU A 639 18.19 17.77 -25.23
N LEU A 640 16.92 17.81 -25.61
CA LEU A 640 16.47 17.57 -26.98
C LEU A 640 16.47 18.85 -27.84
N ARG A 641 16.60 20.01 -27.20
CA ARG A 641 16.31 21.32 -27.77
C ARG A 641 17.58 22.12 -28.00
N ASP A 642 17.65 22.73 -29.17
CA ASP A 642 18.66 23.69 -29.62
C ASP A 642 18.10 25.12 -29.73
N ASP A 643 16.96 25.38 -29.08
CA ASP A 643 16.32 26.69 -28.95
C ASP A 643 16.24 27.13 -27.48
N GLU A 644 15.46 28.17 -27.17
CA GLU A 644 15.32 28.72 -25.81
C GLU A 644 14.90 27.64 -24.79
N LEU A 645 15.81 27.35 -23.87
CA LEU A 645 15.64 26.31 -22.85
C LEU A 645 14.62 26.73 -21.79
N PHE A 646 13.92 25.75 -21.22
CA PHE A 646 13.06 26.00 -20.08
C PHE A 646 13.89 26.29 -18.82
N PRO A 647 13.39 27.12 -17.89
CA PRO A 647 13.94 27.20 -16.54
C PRO A 647 14.00 25.82 -15.90
N THR A 648 15.09 25.53 -15.20
CA THR A 648 15.30 24.23 -14.54
C THR A 648 15.10 24.27 -13.02
N ASP A 649 14.97 25.48 -12.46
CA ASP A 649 14.47 25.71 -11.11
C ASP A 649 12.93 25.79 -11.12
N PHE A 650 12.30 25.27 -10.08
CA PHE A 650 10.84 25.22 -10.00
C PHE A 650 10.21 26.60 -9.78
N GLN A 651 10.86 27.52 -9.05
CA GLN A 651 10.29 28.85 -8.82
C GLN A 651 10.28 29.65 -10.12
N ASP A 652 11.38 29.62 -10.88
CA ASP A 652 11.48 30.30 -12.18
C ASP A 652 10.51 29.69 -13.21
N PHE A 653 10.41 28.36 -13.27
CA PHE A 653 9.43 27.73 -14.15
C PHE A 653 8.00 28.07 -13.71
N SER A 654 7.74 28.13 -12.41
CA SER A 654 6.44 28.46 -11.87
C SER A 654 6.05 29.90 -12.18
N SER A 655 6.95 30.87 -12.11
CA SER A 655 6.64 32.28 -12.44
C SER A 655 6.23 32.46 -13.89
N ASP A 656 6.82 31.67 -14.79
CA ASP A 656 6.62 31.82 -16.22
C ASP A 656 5.37 31.05 -16.72
N TYR A 657 5.13 29.85 -16.20
CA TYR A 657 4.15 28.91 -16.76
C TYR A 657 2.99 28.57 -15.84
N LEU A 658 3.11 28.74 -14.53
CA LEU A 658 2.20 28.16 -13.53
C LEU A 658 1.54 29.20 -12.62
N ASP A 659 0.45 28.80 -11.98
CA ASP A 659 -0.23 29.48 -10.88
C ASP A 659 -0.62 28.41 -9.84
N ASP A 660 -0.04 28.48 -8.64
CA ASP A 660 -0.16 27.46 -7.58
C ASP A 660 0.04 26.01 -8.05
N GLY A 661 0.98 25.80 -8.98
CA GLY A 661 1.31 24.49 -9.56
C GLY A 661 0.43 24.06 -10.75
N TYR A 662 -0.62 24.80 -11.08
CA TYR A 662 -1.43 24.58 -12.28
C TYR A 662 -0.87 25.38 -13.46
N PHE A 663 -0.89 24.84 -14.68
CA PHE A 663 -0.55 25.67 -15.83
C PHE A 663 -1.56 26.80 -16.02
N THR A 664 -1.06 28.01 -16.22
CA THR A 664 -1.89 29.10 -16.73
C THR A 664 -2.31 28.80 -18.17
N LYS A 665 -3.38 29.43 -18.67
CA LYS A 665 -3.84 29.20 -20.06
C LYS A 665 -2.77 29.56 -21.10
N SER A 666 -2.07 30.67 -20.88
CA SER A 666 -0.95 31.11 -21.73
C SER A 666 0.25 30.18 -21.57
N GLY A 667 0.64 29.87 -20.33
CA GLY A 667 1.77 28.98 -20.03
C GLY A 667 1.59 27.59 -20.63
N LEU A 668 0.40 26.99 -20.53
CA LEU A 668 0.10 25.70 -21.15
C LEU A 668 0.27 25.74 -22.67
N ARG A 669 -0.23 26.81 -23.32
CA ARG A 669 -0.16 26.96 -24.78
C ARG A 669 1.28 27.15 -25.24
N GLU A 670 2.04 27.99 -24.56
CA GLU A 670 3.45 28.24 -24.86
C GLU A 670 4.28 26.98 -24.66
N PHE A 671 4.13 26.32 -23.51
CA PHE A 671 4.79 25.05 -23.23
C PHE A 671 4.51 24.01 -24.32
N LYS A 672 3.23 23.77 -24.65
CA LYS A 672 2.82 22.80 -25.68
C LYS A 672 3.39 23.13 -27.07
N ASN A 673 3.48 24.41 -27.43
CA ASN A 673 4.11 24.82 -28.68
C ASN A 673 5.62 24.57 -28.67
N LYS A 674 6.32 24.90 -27.58
CA LYS A 674 7.76 24.69 -27.42
C LYS A 674 8.15 23.20 -27.43
N VAL A 675 7.31 22.31 -26.88
CA VAL A 675 7.59 20.86 -26.85
C VAL A 675 7.06 20.09 -28.06
N SER A 676 6.29 20.73 -28.94
CA SER A 676 5.68 20.05 -30.08
C SER A 676 6.74 19.50 -31.04
N GLY A 677 6.64 18.21 -31.36
CA GLY A 677 7.57 17.51 -32.24
C GLY A 677 8.73 16.80 -31.54
N TYR A 678 8.93 17.03 -30.24
CA TYR A 678 9.98 16.36 -29.45
C TYR A 678 9.49 15.12 -28.70
N ILE A 679 8.18 14.89 -28.58
CA ILE A 679 7.62 13.80 -27.76
C ILE A 679 6.83 12.86 -28.66
N SER A 680 7.13 11.57 -28.61
CA SER A 680 6.27 10.50 -29.09
C SER A 680 5.71 9.74 -27.89
N TYR A 681 4.39 9.60 -27.82
CA TYR A 681 3.68 9.01 -26.68
C TYR A 681 2.91 7.75 -27.10
N LEU A 682 3.23 6.64 -26.45
CA LEU A 682 2.54 5.37 -26.66
C LEU A 682 2.29 4.64 -25.35
N ASN A 683 1.03 4.63 -24.93
CA ASN A 683 0.57 3.82 -23.82
C ASN A 683 -0.19 2.57 -24.33
N ARG A 684 0.40 1.39 -24.11
CA ARG A 684 -0.21 0.07 -24.36
C ARG A 684 -0.57 -0.66 -23.06
N SER A 685 -0.43 -0.04 -21.90
CA SER A 685 -0.82 -0.66 -20.62
C SER A 685 -2.30 -1.02 -20.57
N GLN A 686 -3.14 -0.37 -21.38
CA GLN A 686 -4.56 -0.70 -21.55
C GLN A 686 -4.85 -1.67 -22.70
N ASP A 687 -3.85 -2.08 -23.49
CA ASP A 687 -4.02 -3.06 -24.58
C ASP A 687 -4.19 -4.47 -24.01
N ALA A 688 -5.44 -4.78 -23.63
CA ALA A 688 -5.85 -6.01 -22.97
C ALA A 688 -5.63 -7.30 -23.78
N ARG A 689 -5.19 -7.18 -25.04
CA ARG A 689 -4.89 -8.28 -25.95
C ARG A 689 -3.54 -8.92 -25.69
N ASN A 690 -2.60 -8.11 -25.16
CA ASN A 690 -1.20 -8.50 -24.92
C ASN A 690 -0.80 -8.32 -23.46
N PHE A 691 -1.52 -7.49 -22.71
CA PHE A 691 -1.22 -7.15 -21.33
C PHE A 691 -2.44 -7.41 -20.46
N ALA A 692 -2.20 -7.66 -19.18
CA ALA A 692 -3.28 -7.61 -18.21
C ALA A 692 -3.72 -6.17 -17.93
N HIS A 693 -5.03 -5.99 -17.76
CA HIS A 693 -5.65 -4.70 -17.50
C HIS A 693 -5.81 -4.47 -15.99
N PRO A 694 -5.12 -3.48 -15.38
CA PRO A 694 -5.24 -3.19 -13.96
C PRO A 694 -6.61 -2.62 -13.59
N ILE A 695 -7.33 -3.29 -12.69
CA ILE A 695 -8.56 -2.79 -12.07
C ILE A 695 -8.21 -2.37 -10.65
N ILE A 696 -8.06 -1.06 -10.44
CA ILE A 696 -7.61 -0.49 -9.17
C ILE A 696 -8.81 -0.27 -8.23
N ARG A 697 -8.69 -0.74 -6.99
CA ARG A 697 -9.67 -0.55 -5.90
C ARG A 697 -8.98 -0.04 -4.66
N ASN A 698 -9.48 1.06 -4.11
CA ASN A 698 -9.07 1.54 -2.79
C ASN A 698 -9.79 0.71 -1.71
N VAL A 699 -9.05 0.30 -0.70
CA VAL A 699 -9.50 -0.54 0.41
C VAL A 699 -9.14 0.18 1.70
N TYR A 700 -10.16 0.69 2.38
CA TYR A 700 -9.99 1.49 3.59
C TYR A 700 -10.23 0.62 4.83
N ALA A 701 -9.30 0.71 5.77
CA ALA A 701 -9.47 0.14 7.10
C ALA A 701 -9.72 1.28 8.09
N ASP A 702 -10.69 1.12 8.99
CA ASP A 702 -10.94 2.13 10.01
C ASP A 702 -9.79 2.19 11.01
N MET A 703 -9.41 3.42 11.39
CA MET A 703 -8.42 3.62 12.44
C MET A 703 -8.90 3.01 13.75
N THR A 704 -7.98 2.38 14.45
CA THR A 704 -8.31 1.63 15.65
C THR A 704 -8.08 2.45 16.92
N TYR A 705 -9.05 2.36 17.84
CA TYR A 705 -9.02 3.00 19.15
C TYR A 705 -8.57 2.02 20.23
N GLU A 706 -8.06 2.55 21.35
CA GLU A 706 -7.96 1.72 22.55
C GLU A 706 -9.37 1.26 22.91
N LYS A 707 -9.58 -0.07 22.92
CA LYS A 707 -10.87 -0.62 23.38
C LYS A 707 -11.17 -0.07 24.78
N LYS A 708 -12.44 0.08 25.17
CA LYS A 708 -12.77 0.30 26.59
C LYS A 708 -12.43 -0.96 27.40
N ASP A 709 -12.31 -0.84 28.72
CA ASP A 709 -11.91 -1.98 29.56
C ASP A 709 -13.09 -2.93 29.82
N ALA A 710 -13.28 -3.93 28.95
CA ALA A 710 -14.29 -4.97 29.15
C ALA A 710 -13.95 -5.94 30.31
N SER A 711 -12.73 -5.88 30.88
CA SER A 711 -12.41 -6.67 32.08
C SER A 711 -13.21 -6.20 33.29
N GLY A 712 -13.58 -4.91 33.35
CA GLY A 712 -14.51 -4.38 34.33
C GLY A 712 -15.87 -5.08 34.27
N ASP A 713 -16.35 -5.41 33.07
CA ASP A 713 -17.61 -6.13 32.86
C ASP A 713 -17.49 -7.61 33.24
N LEU A 714 -16.38 -8.28 32.89
CA LEU A 714 -16.15 -9.70 33.22
C LEU A 714 -15.86 -9.95 34.72
N GLU A 715 -15.30 -8.95 35.42
CA GLU A 715 -14.99 -9.02 36.86
C GLU A 715 -15.99 -8.29 37.76
N LEU A 716 -17.12 -7.85 37.20
CA LEU A 716 -18.15 -7.11 37.92
C LEU A 716 -18.53 -7.86 39.21
N LYS A 717 -18.34 -7.17 40.34
CA LYS A 717 -18.61 -7.68 41.69
C LYS A 717 -19.48 -6.68 42.43
N MET A 718 -20.26 -7.23 43.34
CA MET A 718 -20.99 -6.46 44.33
C MET A 718 -20.08 -6.11 45.50
N SER A 719 -19.98 -4.84 45.84
CA SER A 719 -19.37 -4.41 47.08
C SER A 719 -20.24 -4.78 48.28
N LYS A 720 -19.62 -4.91 49.46
CA LYS A 720 -20.36 -5.14 50.71
C LYS A 720 -21.34 -4.00 51.01
N ASN A 721 -20.97 -2.77 50.64
CA ASN A 721 -21.79 -1.57 50.85
C ASN A 721 -23.05 -1.59 49.98
N GLU A 722 -22.95 -1.97 48.70
CA GLU A 722 -24.13 -2.11 47.82
C GLU A 722 -25.10 -3.18 48.33
N LEU A 723 -24.57 -4.29 48.87
CA LEU A 723 -25.37 -5.35 49.48
C LEU A 723 -26.09 -4.89 50.76
N SER A 724 -25.47 -4.02 51.56
CA SER A 724 -26.13 -3.43 52.73
C SER A 724 -27.15 -2.37 52.34
N SER A 725 -26.83 -1.50 51.39
CA SER A 725 -27.71 -0.41 50.94
C SER A 725 -28.99 -0.96 50.31
N ILE A 726 -28.89 -1.98 49.45
CA ILE A 726 -30.08 -2.59 48.86
C ILE A 726 -30.97 -3.27 49.91
N LYS A 727 -30.37 -3.83 50.98
CA LYS A 727 -31.11 -4.46 52.06
C LYS A 727 -31.93 -3.41 52.82
N TYR A 728 -31.36 -2.23 53.01
CA TYR A 728 -32.05 -1.08 53.58
C TYR A 728 -33.17 -0.57 52.66
N ILE A 729 -32.89 -0.34 51.38
CA ILE A 729 -33.89 0.10 50.38
C ILE A 729 -35.07 -0.87 50.30
N LYS A 730 -34.81 -2.19 50.27
CA LYS A 730 -35.88 -3.22 50.26
C LYS A 730 -36.70 -3.21 51.55
N LYS A 731 -36.10 -2.85 52.69
CA LYS A 731 -36.80 -2.69 53.97
C LYS A 731 -37.69 -1.44 53.94
N GLU A 732 -37.18 -0.31 53.48
CA GLU A 732 -37.94 0.94 53.36
C GLU A 732 -39.12 0.80 52.39
N LEU A 733 -38.91 0.13 51.24
CA LEU A 733 -39.99 -0.18 50.29
C LEU A 733 -41.08 -1.06 50.93
N LYS A 734 -40.70 -1.98 51.82
CA LYS A 734 -41.65 -2.81 52.57
C LYS A 734 -42.45 -1.96 53.57
N GLU A 735 -41.78 -1.08 54.31
CA GLU A 735 -42.44 -0.17 55.25
C GLU A 735 -43.44 0.77 54.56
N LEU A 736 -43.10 1.29 53.37
CA LEU A 736 -44.01 2.10 52.56
C LEU A 736 -45.26 1.30 52.12
N LYS A 737 -45.08 0.05 51.69
CA LYS A 737 -46.20 -0.85 51.32
C LYS A 737 -47.07 -1.22 52.52
N ASP A 738 -46.47 -1.36 53.70
CA ASP A 738 -47.22 -1.67 54.92
C ASP A 738 -48.02 -0.44 55.38
N LYS A 739 -47.46 0.78 55.28
CA LYS A 739 -48.18 2.05 55.49
C LYS A 739 -49.33 2.25 54.51
N GLU A 740 -49.13 1.92 53.23
CA GLU A 740 -50.19 1.95 52.19
C GLU A 740 -51.38 1.08 52.62
N LYS A 741 -51.11 -0.17 53.01
CA LYS A 741 -52.14 -1.11 53.46
C LYS A 741 -52.89 -0.60 54.68
N GLU A 742 -52.19 -0.03 55.64
CA GLU A 742 -52.79 0.52 56.84
C GLU A 742 -53.69 1.74 56.53
N CYS A 743 -53.20 2.68 55.71
CA CYS A 743 -53.97 3.83 55.23
C CYS A 743 -55.26 3.39 54.49
N VAL A 744 -55.13 2.44 53.55
CA VAL A 744 -56.27 1.89 52.81
C VAL A 744 -57.26 1.19 53.75
N LYS A 745 -56.78 0.50 54.79
CA LYS A 745 -57.63 -0.13 55.81
C LYS A 745 -58.44 0.91 56.59
N LEU A 746 -57.80 2.00 57.02
CA LEU A 746 -58.45 3.10 57.74
C LEU A 746 -59.48 3.83 56.87
N ALA A 747 -59.14 4.17 55.63
CA ALA A 747 -60.05 4.81 54.68
C ALA A 747 -61.31 3.96 54.42
N ASN A 748 -61.13 2.64 54.28
CA ASN A 748 -62.25 1.70 54.12
C ASN A 748 -63.08 1.55 55.41
N ALA A 749 -62.47 1.61 56.58
CA ALA A 749 -63.19 1.55 57.86
C ALA A 749 -64.06 2.79 58.07
N ALA A 750 -63.51 3.99 57.87
CA ALA A 750 -64.24 5.25 57.96
C ALA A 750 -65.40 5.33 56.96
N TYR A 751 -65.19 4.86 55.73
CA TYR A 751 -66.28 4.74 54.75
C TYR A 751 -67.41 3.83 55.23
N LYS A 752 -67.08 2.65 55.79
CA LYS A 752 -68.09 1.71 56.30
C LYS A 752 -68.90 2.31 57.45
N GLU A 753 -68.28 3.07 58.33
CA GLU A 753 -68.95 3.73 59.44
C GLU A 753 -69.90 4.84 58.95
N ASN A 754 -69.41 5.72 58.08
CA ASN A 754 -70.22 6.78 57.48
C ASN A 754 -71.40 6.23 56.65
N ALA A 755 -71.18 5.13 55.91
CA ALA A 755 -72.24 4.47 55.16
C ALA A 755 -73.32 3.89 56.08
N LYS A 756 -72.95 3.38 57.27
CA LYS A 756 -73.92 2.92 58.28
C LYS A 756 -74.74 4.08 58.84
N ASP A 757 -74.11 5.22 59.17
CA ASP A 757 -74.82 6.41 59.66
C ASP A 757 -75.81 6.96 58.62
N ILE A 758 -75.36 7.11 57.36
CA ILE A 758 -76.22 7.57 56.26
C ILE A 758 -77.40 6.60 56.04
N MET A 759 -77.18 5.29 56.16
CA MET A 759 -78.25 4.29 56.08
C MET A 759 -79.23 4.40 57.26
N ALA A 760 -78.74 4.68 58.47
CA ALA A 760 -79.60 4.90 59.64
C ALA A 760 -80.48 6.15 59.47
N ARG A 761 -79.89 7.27 59.02
CA ARG A 761 -80.64 8.51 58.71
C ARG A 761 -81.70 8.31 57.64
N ARG A 762 -81.39 7.53 56.59
CA ARG A 762 -82.37 7.16 55.56
C ARG A 762 -83.55 6.42 56.18
N LYS A 763 -83.29 5.40 57.01
CA LYS A 763 -84.36 4.63 57.69
C LYS A 763 -85.22 5.53 58.59
N GLU A 764 -84.59 6.47 59.30
CA GLU A 764 -85.30 7.45 60.13
C GLU A 764 -86.17 8.39 59.29
N GLY A 765 -85.64 8.92 58.19
CA GLY A 765 -86.38 9.76 57.23
C GLY A 765 -87.56 9.01 56.60
N GLU A 766 -87.35 7.76 56.18
CA GLU A 766 -88.41 6.88 55.66
C GLU A 766 -89.50 6.63 56.72
N ALA A 767 -89.12 6.45 57.99
CA ALA A 767 -90.07 6.30 59.10
C ALA A 767 -90.88 7.58 59.36
N LYS A 768 -90.26 8.77 59.23
CA LYS A 768 -90.96 10.07 59.30
C LYS A 768 -91.96 10.22 58.15
N CYS A 769 -91.56 9.91 56.91
CA CYS A 769 -92.45 9.97 55.74
C CYS A 769 -93.68 9.04 55.85
N LYS A 770 -93.59 7.92 56.57
CA LYS A 770 -94.75 7.03 56.80
C LYS A 770 -95.88 7.71 57.59
N LYS A 771 -95.58 8.74 58.39
CA LYS A 771 -96.53 9.50 59.22
C LYS A 771 -97.17 10.70 58.50
N GLU A 772 -96.72 11.03 57.28
CA GLU A 772 -97.25 12.13 56.47
C GLU A 772 -98.61 11.81 55.81
N PRO A 773 -99.42 12.82 55.42
CA PRO A 773 -100.66 12.65 54.66
C PRO A 773 -100.45 11.91 53.31
N LYS A 774 -101.45 11.11 52.87
CA LYS A 774 -101.36 10.18 51.71
C LYS A 774 -100.88 10.86 50.41
N ASP A 775 -101.29 12.10 50.17
CA ASP A 775 -100.94 12.95 49.02
C ASP A 775 -99.49 13.46 49.05
N LYS A 776 -98.83 13.52 50.22
CA LYS A 776 -97.46 14.02 50.40
C LYS A 776 -96.39 12.94 50.62
N LYS A 777 -96.80 11.69 50.91
CA LYS A 777 -95.87 10.57 51.16
C LYS A 777 -94.88 10.34 50.03
N ALA A 778 -95.34 10.33 48.77
CA ALA A 778 -94.49 10.08 47.61
C ALA A 778 -93.42 11.17 47.43
N ALA A 779 -93.80 12.43 47.61
CA ALA A 779 -92.87 13.56 47.57
C ALA A 779 -91.84 13.51 48.71
N CYS A 780 -92.27 13.14 49.92
CA CYS A 780 -91.38 12.96 51.08
C CYS A 780 -90.36 11.84 50.85
N SER A 781 -90.81 10.65 50.41
CA SER A 781 -89.91 9.52 50.14
C SER A 781 -88.91 9.81 49.02
N LYS A 782 -89.32 10.53 47.97
CA LYS A 782 -88.42 10.99 46.90
C LYS A 782 -87.33 11.90 47.46
N LYS A 783 -87.69 12.88 48.30
CA LYS A 783 -86.74 13.80 48.94
C LYS A 783 -85.73 13.06 49.84
N VAL A 784 -86.18 12.12 50.66
CA VAL A 784 -85.30 11.30 51.52
C VAL A 784 -84.32 10.46 50.68
N LEU A 785 -84.78 9.92 49.54
CA LEU A 785 -83.93 9.15 48.64
C LEU A 785 -82.92 10.03 47.90
N GLU A 786 -83.31 11.24 47.47
CA GLU A 786 -82.41 12.23 46.88
C GLU A 786 -81.33 12.67 47.88
N GLU A 787 -81.71 12.96 49.13
CA GLU A 787 -80.78 13.29 50.22
C GLU A 787 -79.83 12.13 50.53
N TYR A 788 -80.32 10.89 50.58
CA TYR A 788 -79.49 9.69 50.76
C TYR A 788 -78.47 9.52 49.63
N ASN A 789 -78.92 9.62 48.37
CA ASN A 789 -78.05 9.46 47.21
C ASN A 789 -76.99 10.58 47.15
N ALA A 790 -77.36 11.82 47.50
CA ALA A 790 -76.42 12.94 47.60
C ALA A 790 -75.37 12.70 48.70
N MET A 791 -75.79 12.22 49.88
CA MET A 791 -74.88 11.88 50.98
C MET A 791 -73.96 10.69 50.62
N LEU A 792 -74.50 9.66 49.97
CA LEU A 792 -73.74 8.49 49.54
C LEU A 792 -72.69 8.85 48.48
N SER A 793 -73.07 9.67 47.50
CA SER A 793 -72.14 10.22 46.49
C SER A 793 -71.01 11.01 47.14
N LYS A 794 -71.32 11.85 48.12
CA LYS A 794 -70.32 12.64 48.87
C LYS A 794 -69.31 11.76 49.59
N ILE A 795 -69.74 10.69 50.26
CA ILE A 795 -68.80 9.78 50.94
C ILE A 795 -68.06 8.84 49.99
N ASN A 796 -68.63 8.50 48.83
CA ASN A 796 -67.93 7.76 47.78
C ASN A 796 -66.77 8.58 47.21
N ASN A 797 -67.03 9.84 46.83
CA ASN A 797 -65.99 10.76 46.35
C ASN A 797 -64.96 11.05 47.45
N GLY A 798 -65.40 11.17 48.70
CA GLY A 798 -64.51 11.30 49.85
C GLY A 798 -63.59 10.08 50.02
N LYS A 799 -64.13 8.86 49.91
CA LYS A 799 -63.35 7.62 49.95
C LYS A 799 -62.34 7.54 48.82
N GLU A 800 -62.73 7.88 47.60
CA GLU A 800 -61.84 7.86 46.43
C GLU A 800 -60.68 8.87 46.59
N SER A 801 -60.97 10.06 47.11
CA SER A 801 -59.95 11.06 47.48
C SER A 801 -58.99 10.53 48.55
N GLU A 802 -59.50 9.90 49.62
CA GLU A 802 -58.65 9.32 50.68
C GLU A 802 -57.83 8.12 50.18
N LEU A 803 -58.39 7.24 49.34
CA LEU A 803 -57.64 6.14 48.73
C LEU A 803 -56.53 6.65 47.80
N THR A 804 -56.77 7.75 47.09
CA THR A 804 -55.75 8.40 46.24
C THR A 804 -54.60 8.95 47.08
N LYS A 805 -54.89 9.51 48.27
CA LYS A 805 -53.84 9.95 49.22
C LYS A 805 -53.02 8.79 49.77
N CYS A 806 -53.60 7.59 49.84
CA CYS A 806 -52.90 6.39 50.26
C CYS A 806 -52.00 5.78 49.18
N ASP A 807 -52.11 6.17 47.90
CA ASP A 807 -51.35 5.55 46.80
C ASP A 807 -49.86 5.94 46.84
N VAL A 808 -49.09 5.11 47.53
CA VAL A 808 -47.66 5.34 47.70
C VAL A 808 -46.89 5.06 46.41
N LYS A 809 -47.45 4.29 45.46
CA LYS A 809 -46.76 3.94 44.20
C LYS A 809 -46.55 5.15 43.30
N ASN A 810 -47.41 6.16 43.43
CA ASN A 810 -47.30 7.39 42.66
C ASN A 810 -46.33 8.42 43.25
N THR A 811 -45.84 8.20 44.47
CA THR A 811 -44.86 9.09 45.11
C THR A 811 -43.49 9.02 44.45
N SER A 812 -42.77 10.15 44.43
CA SER A 812 -41.41 10.25 43.90
C SER A 812 -40.44 9.33 44.63
N ASN A 813 -40.60 9.16 45.95
CA ASN A 813 -39.75 8.28 46.75
C ASN A 813 -39.91 6.80 46.36
N TYR A 814 -41.15 6.31 46.25
CA TYR A 814 -41.40 4.91 45.87
C TYR A 814 -40.87 4.60 44.47
N LYS A 815 -41.10 5.51 43.51
CA LYS A 815 -40.58 5.37 42.13
C LYS A 815 -39.06 5.28 42.11
N ARG A 816 -38.37 6.15 42.87
CA ARG A 816 -36.90 6.12 43.00
C ARG A 816 -36.40 4.80 43.60
N LEU A 817 -36.98 4.37 44.72
CA LEU A 817 -36.57 3.14 45.41
C LEU A 817 -36.79 1.88 44.54
N ILE A 818 -37.82 1.85 43.68
CA ILE A 818 -38.02 0.76 42.72
C ILE A 818 -36.93 0.76 41.65
N VAL A 819 -36.61 1.93 41.06
CA VAL A 819 -35.54 2.03 40.05
C VAL A 819 -34.21 1.53 40.62
N ASP A 820 -33.87 1.93 41.85
CA ASP A 820 -32.65 1.45 42.53
C ASP A 820 -32.64 -0.08 42.73
N VAL A 821 -33.80 -0.71 42.95
CA VAL A 821 -33.94 -2.17 43.07
C VAL A 821 -33.85 -2.87 41.73
N GLU A 822 -34.44 -2.31 40.68
CA GLU A 822 -34.40 -2.84 39.32
C GLU A 822 -32.96 -2.79 38.77
N ASP A 823 -32.27 -1.66 38.90
CA ASP A 823 -30.86 -1.51 38.51
C ASP A 823 -29.96 -2.52 39.23
N TYR A 824 -30.22 -2.74 40.52
CA TYR A 824 -29.53 -3.75 41.32
C TYR A 824 -29.77 -5.17 40.78
N ASP A 825 -31.02 -5.53 40.47
CA ASP A 825 -31.37 -6.88 40.03
C ASP A 825 -30.85 -7.15 38.60
N VAL A 826 -30.82 -6.14 37.72
CA VAL A 826 -30.14 -6.18 36.42
C VAL A 826 -28.64 -6.45 36.61
N LYS A 827 -27.96 -5.66 37.45
CA LYS A 827 -26.53 -5.83 37.75
C LYS A 827 -26.23 -7.21 38.34
N ARG A 828 -27.08 -7.70 39.25
CA ARG A 828 -26.94 -9.04 39.86
C ARG A 828 -27.07 -10.15 38.81
N THR A 829 -27.97 -10.01 37.85
CA THR A 829 -28.18 -10.98 36.77
C THR A 829 -26.94 -11.03 35.87
N LEU A 830 -26.42 -9.88 35.46
CA LEU A 830 -25.19 -9.77 34.68
C LEU A 830 -23.99 -10.44 35.38
N ILE A 831 -23.84 -10.22 36.70
CA ILE A 831 -22.79 -10.87 37.50
C ILE A 831 -22.92 -12.40 37.50
N LYS A 832 -24.15 -12.93 37.57
CA LYS A 832 -24.39 -14.38 37.52
C LYS A 832 -23.99 -14.95 36.16
N GLU A 833 -24.42 -14.32 35.08
CA GLU A 833 -24.07 -14.73 33.72
C GLU A 833 -22.56 -14.70 33.47
N ASN A 834 -21.87 -13.66 33.93
CA ASN A 834 -20.42 -13.55 33.80
C ASN A 834 -19.68 -14.61 34.61
N LYS A 835 -20.18 -14.97 35.81
CA LYS A 835 -19.64 -16.11 36.57
C LYS A 835 -19.76 -17.44 35.82
N ILE A 836 -20.88 -17.68 35.13
CA ILE A 836 -21.10 -18.88 34.32
C ILE A 836 -20.10 -18.90 33.15
N LYS A 837 -19.98 -17.80 32.41
CA LYS A 837 -19.02 -17.66 31.30
C LYS A 837 -17.56 -17.83 31.73
N MET A 838 -17.20 -17.32 32.92
CA MET A 838 -15.82 -17.33 33.42
C MET A 838 -15.36 -18.68 33.99
N LYS A 839 -16.28 -19.56 34.39
CA LYS A 839 -15.94 -20.86 34.98
C LYS A 839 -15.07 -21.75 34.06
N PRO A 840 -15.47 -22.07 32.81
CA PRO A 840 -14.65 -22.89 31.91
C PRO A 840 -13.33 -22.22 31.54
N LEU A 841 -13.32 -20.88 31.41
CA LEU A 841 -12.10 -20.12 31.11
C LEU A 841 -11.05 -20.22 32.23
N LYS A 842 -11.48 -20.17 33.49
CA LYS A 842 -10.60 -20.33 34.66
C LYS A 842 -10.05 -21.75 34.76
N GLU A 843 -10.87 -22.76 34.46
CA GLU A 843 -10.45 -24.17 34.43
C GLU A 843 -9.39 -24.39 33.35
N GLY A 844 -9.63 -23.91 32.11
CA GLY A 844 -8.65 -24.00 31.02
C GLY A 844 -7.33 -23.28 31.34
N LEU A 845 -7.41 -22.10 31.96
CA LEU A 845 -6.20 -21.36 32.39
C LEU A 845 -5.43 -22.11 33.50
N LYS A 846 -6.15 -22.75 34.43
CA LYS A 846 -5.53 -23.58 35.49
C LYS A 846 -4.79 -24.76 34.89
N GLU A 847 -5.37 -25.43 33.90
CA GLU A 847 -4.73 -26.54 33.18
C GLU A 847 -3.45 -26.09 32.45
N LEU A 848 -3.51 -24.98 31.71
CA LEU A 848 -2.34 -24.40 31.03
C LEU A 848 -1.22 -24.04 32.01
N ASN A 849 -1.57 -23.42 33.15
CA ASN A 849 -0.60 -23.08 34.19
C ASN A 849 -0.02 -24.32 34.88
N ALA A 850 -0.80 -25.37 35.07
CA ALA A 850 -0.32 -26.65 35.61
C ALA A 850 0.70 -27.30 34.67
N LYS A 851 0.41 -27.36 33.36
CA LYS A 851 1.35 -27.84 32.33
C LYS A 851 2.64 -27.01 32.31
N LYS A 852 2.53 -25.69 32.38
CA LYS A 852 3.70 -24.80 32.50
C LYS A 852 4.55 -25.13 33.73
N LYS A 853 3.91 -25.34 34.89
CA LYS A 853 4.59 -25.65 36.16
C LYS A 853 5.32 -27.00 36.09
N ASP A 854 4.72 -28.01 35.47
CA ASP A 854 5.35 -29.32 35.25
C ASP A 854 6.63 -29.21 34.39
N ILE A 855 6.55 -28.52 33.25
CA ILE A 855 7.73 -28.32 32.39
C ILE A 855 8.80 -27.49 33.10
N GLN A 856 8.42 -26.47 33.88
CA GLN A 856 9.36 -25.66 34.67
C GLN A 856 10.07 -26.50 35.74
N ALA A 857 9.37 -27.44 36.38
CA ALA A 857 9.96 -28.36 37.34
C ALA A 857 11.01 -29.26 36.66
N LYS A 858 10.72 -29.78 35.46
CA LYS A 858 11.67 -30.55 34.63
C LYS A 858 12.90 -29.72 34.25
N VAL A 859 12.73 -28.45 33.86
CA VAL A 859 13.84 -27.52 33.58
C VAL A 859 14.70 -27.31 34.82
N ASN A 860 14.09 -27.09 35.99
CA ASN A 860 14.82 -26.83 37.23
C ASN A 860 15.63 -28.06 37.65
N ALA A 861 15.03 -29.25 37.59
CA ALA A 861 15.71 -30.52 37.89
C ALA A 861 16.90 -30.77 36.96
N LEU A 862 16.72 -30.64 35.64
CA LEU A 862 17.80 -30.84 34.68
C LEU A 862 18.89 -29.77 34.81
N ARG A 863 18.52 -28.50 35.03
CA ARG A 863 19.49 -27.41 35.24
C ARG A 863 20.34 -27.65 36.48
N ALA A 864 19.75 -28.12 37.58
CA ALA A 864 20.49 -28.42 38.81
C ALA A 864 21.54 -29.51 38.56
N ARG A 865 21.19 -30.55 37.81
CA ARG A 865 22.11 -31.65 37.44
C ARG A 865 23.24 -31.21 36.49
N VAL A 866 22.92 -30.37 35.51
CA VAL A 866 23.83 -30.03 34.40
C VAL A 866 24.74 -28.84 34.71
N ARG A 867 24.29 -27.87 35.52
CA ARG A 867 25.01 -26.60 35.76
C ARG A 867 26.44 -26.78 36.28
N PRO A 868 26.73 -27.66 37.26
CA PRO A 868 28.12 -27.88 37.70
C PRO A 868 29.02 -28.42 36.58
N LYS A 869 28.50 -29.35 35.77
CA LYS A 869 29.20 -29.94 34.62
C LYS A 869 29.46 -28.89 33.52
N GLU A 870 28.47 -28.03 33.25
CA GLU A 870 28.58 -26.94 32.27
C GLU A 870 29.68 -25.94 32.64
N VAL A 871 29.77 -25.57 33.92
CA VAL A 871 30.81 -24.64 34.42
C VAL A 871 32.19 -25.25 34.23
N ASN A 872 32.38 -26.52 34.61
CA ASN A 872 33.65 -27.23 34.42
C ASN A 872 34.03 -27.31 32.92
N TYR A 873 33.09 -27.72 32.06
CA TYR A 873 33.29 -27.77 30.61
C TYR A 873 33.71 -26.42 30.03
N LYS A 874 33.07 -25.31 30.42
CA LYS A 874 33.45 -23.95 29.98
C LYS A 874 34.86 -23.58 30.45
N HIS A 875 35.23 -23.94 31.68
CA HIS A 875 36.57 -23.71 32.21
C HIS A 875 37.64 -24.43 31.38
N GLN A 876 37.39 -25.71 31.04
CA GLN A 876 38.30 -26.50 30.21
C GLN A 876 38.41 -25.96 28.78
N ILE A 877 37.29 -25.56 28.17
CA ILE A 877 37.29 -24.90 26.85
C ILE A 877 38.10 -23.60 26.88
N MET A 878 37.99 -22.78 27.93
CA MET A 878 38.83 -21.59 28.09
C MET A 878 40.31 -21.94 28.23
N GLY A 879 40.64 -23.00 28.99
CA GLY A 879 42.00 -23.53 29.09
C GLY A 879 42.57 -23.94 27.73
N ILE A 880 41.80 -24.69 26.92
CA ILE A 880 42.19 -25.07 25.55
C ILE A 880 42.39 -23.83 24.67
N LYS A 881 41.48 -22.84 24.75
CA LYS A 881 41.60 -21.59 23.98
C LYS A 881 42.83 -20.77 24.34
N LYS A 882 43.30 -20.83 25.59
CA LYS A 882 44.54 -20.18 26.07
C LYS A 882 45.79 -20.98 25.70
N LYS A 883 45.73 -22.32 25.72
CA LYS A 883 46.87 -23.21 25.45
C LYS A 883 47.34 -23.18 23.99
N TYR A 884 46.41 -23.22 23.03
CA TYR A 884 46.76 -23.25 21.60
C TYR A 884 46.73 -21.84 20.99
N LYS A 885 47.81 -21.40 20.35
CA LYS A 885 47.86 -20.13 19.61
C LYS A 885 47.36 -20.28 18.17
N ASP A 886 47.68 -21.39 17.51
CA ASP A 886 47.22 -21.68 16.14
C ASP A 886 45.70 -21.96 16.08
N ARG A 887 45.05 -21.48 15.02
CA ARG A 887 43.58 -21.56 14.85
C ARG A 887 43.11 -22.97 14.47
N LYS A 888 43.88 -23.72 13.68
CA LYS A 888 43.52 -25.09 13.26
C LYS A 888 43.71 -26.07 14.42
N GLU A 889 44.82 -25.98 15.16
CA GLU A 889 45.08 -26.81 16.33
C GLU A 889 44.06 -26.55 17.45
N LYS A 890 43.73 -25.28 17.71
CA LYS A 890 42.68 -24.91 18.66
C LYS A 890 41.32 -25.52 18.28
N ALA A 891 40.97 -25.49 17.00
CA ALA A 891 39.72 -26.07 16.52
C ALA A 891 39.71 -27.61 16.64
N ALA A 892 40.84 -28.28 16.36
CA ALA A 892 40.99 -29.72 16.51
C ALA A 892 40.88 -30.16 17.99
N ALA A 893 41.59 -29.47 18.89
CA ALA A 893 41.56 -29.75 20.32
C ALA A 893 40.17 -29.55 20.94
N ILE A 894 39.46 -28.48 20.55
CA ILE A 894 38.05 -28.27 20.97
C ILE A 894 37.17 -29.41 20.45
N LYS A 895 37.32 -29.80 19.18
CA LYS A 895 36.51 -30.86 18.58
C LYS A 895 36.71 -32.22 19.25
N GLU A 896 37.94 -32.54 19.66
CA GLU A 896 38.23 -33.76 20.42
C GLU A 896 37.63 -33.71 21.83
N PHE A 897 37.73 -32.56 22.51
CA PHE A 897 37.13 -32.36 23.82
C PHE A 897 35.59 -32.42 23.79
N ASP A 898 34.97 -31.88 22.74
CA ASP A 898 33.53 -31.97 22.49
C ASP A 898 33.08 -33.42 22.30
N LYS A 899 33.86 -34.25 21.60
CA LYS A 899 33.58 -35.70 21.50
C LYS A 899 33.60 -36.37 22.87
N LYS A 900 34.59 -36.07 23.70
CA LYS A 900 34.68 -36.60 25.08
C LYS A 900 33.54 -36.09 25.97
N SER A 901 32.98 -34.91 25.66
CA SER A 901 31.89 -34.27 26.39
C SER A 901 30.51 -34.49 25.77
N ALA A 902 30.35 -35.43 24.82
CA ALA A 902 29.13 -35.58 24.02
C ALA A 902 27.86 -35.79 24.87
N ALA A 903 27.94 -36.55 25.97
CA ALA A 903 26.82 -36.76 26.88
C ALA A 903 26.34 -35.44 27.52
N LEU A 904 27.26 -34.59 28.00
CA LEU A 904 26.94 -33.27 28.56
C LEU A 904 26.34 -32.33 27.50
N LEU A 905 26.90 -32.34 26.29
CA LEU A 905 26.39 -31.52 25.18
C LEU A 905 24.96 -31.93 24.78
N SER A 906 24.62 -33.22 24.88
CA SER A 906 23.25 -33.70 24.73
C SER A 906 22.34 -33.19 25.85
N GLU A 907 22.74 -33.30 27.12
CA GLU A 907 21.94 -32.78 28.26
C GLU A 907 21.72 -31.25 28.16
N LEU A 908 22.72 -30.50 27.71
CA LEU A 908 22.61 -29.05 27.46
C LEU A 908 21.65 -28.73 26.31
N LYS A 909 21.61 -29.56 25.27
CA LYS A 909 20.64 -29.45 24.18
C LYS A 909 19.23 -29.73 24.68
N ASP A 910 19.04 -30.76 25.50
CA ASP A 910 17.74 -31.09 26.11
C ASP A 910 17.26 -29.97 27.05
N LEU A 911 18.17 -29.39 27.85
CA LEU A 911 17.86 -28.23 28.68
C LEU A 911 17.43 -27.02 27.84
N LYS A 912 18.07 -26.79 26.69
CA LYS A 912 17.67 -25.75 25.75
C LYS A 912 16.27 -26.01 25.17
N ASN A 913 15.98 -27.24 24.78
CA ASN A 913 14.66 -27.65 24.26
C ASN A 913 13.56 -27.47 25.31
N LEU A 914 13.78 -27.95 26.54
CA LEU A 914 12.82 -27.79 27.64
C LEU A 914 12.58 -26.33 28.00
N ARG A 915 13.60 -25.47 27.96
CA ARG A 915 13.42 -24.01 28.13
C ARG A 915 12.55 -23.41 27.01
N ALA A 916 12.73 -23.86 25.78
CA ALA A 916 11.86 -23.45 24.67
C ALA A 916 10.42 -23.92 24.88
N ASP A 917 10.20 -25.12 25.43
CA ASP A 917 8.86 -25.62 25.73
C ASP A 917 8.17 -24.85 26.87
N VAL A 918 8.92 -24.42 27.90
CA VAL A 918 8.40 -23.47 28.91
C VAL A 918 7.95 -22.17 28.26
N SER A 919 8.77 -21.62 27.35
CA SER A 919 8.43 -20.39 26.63
C SER A 919 7.13 -20.56 25.82
N LYS A 920 7.01 -21.66 25.07
CA LYS A 920 5.78 -22.02 24.33
C LYS A 920 4.57 -22.18 25.24
N ALA A 921 4.72 -22.84 26.39
CA ALA A 921 3.63 -23.00 27.36
C ALA A 921 3.21 -21.65 27.95
N ASN A 922 4.16 -20.75 28.21
CA ASN A 922 3.88 -19.39 28.66
C ASN A 922 3.13 -18.58 27.58
N THR A 923 3.58 -18.66 26.32
CA THR A 923 2.88 -18.06 25.18
C THR A 923 1.45 -18.57 25.09
N ARG A 924 1.22 -19.88 25.12
CA ARG A 924 -0.14 -20.46 25.04
C ARG A 924 -1.05 -19.91 26.13
N ALA A 925 -0.55 -19.79 27.36
CA ALA A 925 -1.30 -19.17 28.45
C ALA A 925 -1.60 -17.69 28.21
N GLN A 926 -0.66 -16.90 27.65
CA GLN A 926 -0.90 -15.50 27.33
C GLN A 926 -1.89 -15.34 26.18
N VAL A 927 -1.69 -16.06 25.08
CA VAL A 927 -2.60 -16.07 23.91
C VAL A 927 -4.01 -16.45 24.34
N PHE A 928 -4.16 -17.48 25.18
CA PHE A 928 -5.45 -17.86 25.76
C PHE A 928 -6.07 -16.70 26.54
N LYS A 929 -5.29 -15.98 27.36
CA LYS A 929 -5.81 -14.83 28.11
C LYS A 929 -6.29 -13.72 27.19
N TYR A 930 -5.53 -13.36 26.16
CA TYR A 930 -5.88 -12.28 25.23
C TYR A 930 -7.10 -12.64 24.37
N ASN A 931 -7.13 -13.85 23.80
CA ASN A 931 -8.23 -14.30 22.93
C ASN A 931 -9.57 -14.40 23.67
N ASN A 932 -9.54 -14.66 24.99
CA ASN A 932 -10.73 -14.80 25.81
C ASN A 932 -11.03 -13.56 26.68
N GLY A 933 -10.39 -12.42 26.41
CA GLY A 933 -10.65 -11.16 27.13
C GLY A 933 -10.21 -11.15 28.61
N LEU A 934 -9.44 -12.17 29.07
CA LEU A 934 -8.90 -12.26 30.43
C LEU A 934 -7.70 -11.33 30.65
N LYS A 935 -7.07 -10.89 29.56
CA LYS A 935 -6.01 -9.89 29.57
C LYS A 935 -6.18 -9.02 28.33
N LYS A 936 -5.92 -7.72 28.47
CA LYS A 936 -6.03 -6.77 27.39
C LYS A 936 -4.66 -6.28 26.96
N LEU A 937 -4.48 -6.10 25.66
CA LEU A 937 -3.35 -5.35 25.14
C LEU A 937 -3.66 -3.86 25.32
N LYS A 938 -2.82 -3.19 26.12
CA LYS A 938 -2.86 -1.74 26.29
C LYS A 938 -1.86 -1.11 25.34
N LYS A 939 -2.11 0.12 24.90
CA LYS A 939 -1.13 0.93 24.15
C LYS A 939 -0.77 0.29 22.79
N VAL A 940 -1.74 -0.34 22.14
CA VAL A 940 -1.56 -1.06 20.87
C VAL A 940 -2.38 -0.51 19.72
N SER A 941 -3.37 0.34 20.01
CA SER A 941 -4.23 0.95 19.00
C SER A 941 -3.48 1.94 18.10
N GLN A 942 -3.96 2.13 16.87
CA GLN A 942 -3.35 3.08 15.95
C GLN A 942 -3.47 4.52 16.44
N VAL A 943 -4.61 4.91 17.01
CA VAL A 943 -4.79 6.25 17.61
C VAL A 943 -3.71 6.51 18.65
N TYR A 944 -3.55 5.61 19.62
CA TYR A 944 -2.50 5.72 20.63
C TYR A 944 -1.11 5.82 20.00
N ALA A 945 -0.82 4.95 19.03
CA ALA A 945 0.49 4.87 18.40
C ALA A 945 0.86 6.14 17.61
N ILE A 946 -0.11 6.77 16.93
CA ILE A 946 0.08 8.00 16.15
C ILE A 946 0.17 9.22 17.07
N GLN A 947 -0.79 9.36 17.99
CA GLN A 947 -0.88 10.50 18.90
C GLN A 947 0.34 10.56 19.82
N LYS A 948 0.69 9.44 20.47
CA LYS A 948 1.79 9.42 21.44
C LYS A 948 3.17 9.57 20.80
N HIS A 949 3.40 8.95 19.65
CA HIS A 949 4.75 8.83 19.08
C HIS A 949 5.01 9.69 17.84
N CYS A 950 3.96 10.15 17.14
CA CYS A 950 4.13 10.95 15.94
C CYS A 950 3.74 12.41 16.17
N LEU A 951 2.54 12.68 16.71
CA LEU A 951 2.01 14.05 16.83
C LEU A 951 2.35 14.74 18.17
N GLY A 952 2.77 14.00 19.20
CA GLY A 952 3.13 14.53 20.52
C GLY A 952 1.94 14.77 21.46
N ASN A 953 2.22 15.16 22.71
CA ASN A 953 1.21 15.29 23.78
C ASN A 953 0.28 16.53 23.65
N GLY A 954 0.46 17.38 22.62
CA GLY A 954 -0.32 18.62 22.44
C GLY A 954 -1.78 18.42 22.03
N TYR A 955 -2.14 17.22 21.61
CA TYR A 955 -3.50 16.81 21.26
C TYR A 955 -3.87 15.68 22.21
N GLN A 956 -4.57 15.93 23.32
CA GLN A 956 -5.14 14.86 24.15
C GLN A 956 -6.60 14.64 23.76
N VAL A 957 -6.98 13.37 23.56
CA VAL A 957 -8.34 12.88 23.23
C VAL A 957 -8.95 12.28 24.48
#